data_AF-A0ABD6VL04-F1
#
_entry.id   AF-A0ABD6VL04-F1
#
_cell.length_a   1.000
_cell.length_b   1.000
_cell.length_c   1.000
_cell.angle_alpha   90.00
_cell.angle_beta   90.00
_cell.angle_gamma   90.00
#
_symmetry.space_group_name_H-M   'P 1'
#
loop_
_entity.id
_entity.type
_entity.pdbx_description
1 polymer ?
#
loop_
_entity_poly.entity_id
_entity_poly.type
_entity_poly.pdbx_seq_one_letter_code
_entity_poly.pdbx_strand_id
1 'polypeptide(L)'
;MNKSTSSLDYIEKLPLPAPQAEVLREKLPQAAWNDQAVLHQALSECNQSEGGQINVQAEDDVALHSVQARLEMAWADGLDNGKQLGTDREGRTALKAMPVITRASMFPDVWRTNPLIRWWESLLGRTVPPRPHYSPEEKISENRWRLVGTIRRYILLALTLFQTAIATWYMKTILPYQGWALIDPFEMAGQPWTRSVMQLLPYVLQSGILVLFAVLFCWVSAGFWTALMGFLQLLIGRDKYSISSTTVGNEALNPEHRTALIMPICNEDVERVFAGLRATYESVEATGNLEHFDIYVLSDSNDPDICIAEQKAWMELCRDVAGAGRIFYRRRRRRVKRKSGNIDDFCRRWGNQYSYMVILDADSVMSGECLTSLVRLMEANPNAGIIQSSPKASGMDTLYARCQQFATRVYGPLFTAGLHFWQLGESHYWGHNAIIRVKPFIEHCALAPLPGEGSFAGAILSHDFVEAALMRRAGWGVWIAYDLPGSYEELPPNLLDELKRDRRWCHGNLMNFRLFLVKGMHPVHRAVFLTGVMSYLSAPLWFMFLVLSTALQVVHTLMEPQYFLQPRQLFPVWPQWRPELAIALFSTTLVLLFLPKLLSVILVWAKGAKEYGGAVRVFLSLLLEMLFSVLLAPVRMLFHTVFVVSAFLGWSVQWNSPQRDDDATPWSEAFVRHGSQLILGLVWAIGMAWLDLRFLWWLSPIVFSLILSPFVSVYSSRAVLGLSCKRAKLLMIPEEFNPPRELVATDEYCRLNHQRRLDNGFMQAVFDPSVNALASAMATARHRFSRAIEDVREQNVRDALNRKPEEVSNNQRLALLSDPVTISRLHYHVWQKPEAYAAWVESYQKLPAPHIKS
;
A
#
# COMPACT_ATOMS: atom_id res chain seq x y z
N MET A 1 -23.41 -26.09 38.13
CA MET A 1 -24.58 -25.25 38.42
C MET A 1 -24.89 -24.44 37.18
N ASN A 2 -25.85 -24.92 36.38
CA ASN A 2 -26.30 -24.25 35.16
C ASN A 2 -27.14 -23.04 35.57
N LYS A 3 -26.60 -21.82 35.49
CA LYS A 3 -27.45 -20.63 35.51
C LYS A 3 -28.18 -20.57 34.17
N SER A 4 -29.48 -20.81 34.19
CA SER A 4 -30.37 -20.49 33.06
C SER A 4 -30.22 -19.00 32.75
N THR A 5 -29.85 -18.66 31.53
CA THR A 5 -29.81 -17.27 31.07
C THR A 5 -31.25 -16.78 30.94
N SER A 6 -31.68 -15.96 31.89
CA SER A 6 -33.03 -15.40 31.99
C SER A 6 -33.13 -14.04 31.29
N SER A 7 -34.34 -13.53 31.07
CA SER A 7 -34.56 -12.15 30.64
C SER A 7 -33.91 -11.13 31.60
N LEU A 8 -33.70 -11.50 32.87
CA LEU A 8 -32.98 -10.67 33.84
C LEU A 8 -31.48 -10.57 33.52
N ASP A 9 -30.84 -11.68 33.13
CA ASP A 9 -29.44 -11.69 32.70
C ASP A 9 -29.23 -10.88 31.41
N TYR A 10 -30.25 -10.85 30.54
CA TYR A 10 -30.25 -9.99 29.36
C TYR A 10 -30.26 -8.50 29.74
N ILE A 11 -31.12 -8.12 30.70
CA ILE A 11 -31.20 -6.73 31.20
C ILE A 11 -29.89 -6.30 31.84
N GLU A 12 -29.21 -7.19 32.57
CA GLU A 12 -27.90 -6.90 33.17
C GLU A 12 -26.81 -6.60 32.14
N LYS A 13 -26.94 -7.13 30.93
CA LYS A 13 -26.02 -6.84 29.82
C LYS A 13 -26.40 -5.60 29.01
N LEU A 14 -27.58 -5.04 29.21
CA LEU A 14 -27.90 -3.74 28.61
C LEU A 14 -27.07 -2.66 29.31
N PRO A 15 -26.53 -1.68 28.57
CA PRO A 15 -25.68 -0.64 29.14
C PRO A 15 -26.55 0.43 29.84
N LEU A 16 -27.41 0.02 30.78
CA LEU A 16 -28.33 0.90 31.50
C LEU A 16 -27.80 1.24 32.90
N PRO A 17 -28.00 2.47 33.40
CA PRO A 17 -27.85 2.78 34.82
C PRO A 17 -28.78 1.89 35.66
N ALA A 18 -28.34 1.50 36.87
CA ALA A 18 -29.08 0.60 37.76
C ALA A 18 -30.57 0.97 37.95
N PRO A 19 -30.96 2.25 38.13
CA PRO A 19 -32.37 2.62 38.26
C PRO A 19 -33.21 2.34 37.00
N GLN A 20 -32.64 2.54 35.81
CA GLN A 20 -33.34 2.29 34.55
C GLN A 20 -33.49 0.79 34.27
N ALA A 21 -32.49 0.00 34.64
CA ALA A 21 -32.57 -1.45 34.59
C ALA A 21 -33.66 -1.99 35.54
N GLU A 22 -33.80 -1.41 36.73
CA GLU A 22 -34.81 -1.79 37.72
C GLU A 22 -36.24 -1.49 37.25
N VAL A 23 -36.46 -0.31 36.66
CA VAL A 23 -37.75 0.04 36.00
C VAL A 23 -38.09 -0.97 34.89
N LEU A 24 -37.11 -1.40 34.10
CA LEU A 24 -37.35 -2.39 33.05
C LEU A 24 -37.71 -3.78 33.62
N ARG A 25 -37.11 -4.15 34.75
CA ARG A 25 -37.42 -5.39 35.48
C ARG A 25 -38.83 -5.36 36.06
N GLU A 26 -39.26 -4.24 36.62
CA GLU A 26 -40.61 -4.08 37.18
C GLU A 26 -41.71 -4.14 36.12
N LYS A 27 -41.42 -3.67 34.90
CA LYS A 27 -42.34 -3.77 33.76
C LYS A 27 -42.55 -5.20 33.26
N LEU A 28 -41.67 -6.14 33.58
CA LEU A 28 -41.77 -7.53 33.14
C LEU A 28 -42.55 -8.38 34.16
N PRO A 29 -43.70 -8.97 33.78
CA PRO A 29 -44.41 -9.90 34.65
C PRO A 29 -43.49 -11.06 35.07
N GLN A 30 -43.58 -11.49 36.34
CA GLN A 30 -42.79 -12.63 36.85
C GLN A 30 -42.94 -13.90 36.01
N ALA A 31 -44.13 -14.13 35.43
CA ALA A 31 -44.39 -15.26 34.54
C ALA A 31 -43.64 -15.19 33.19
N ALA A 32 -43.14 -14.02 32.79
CA ALA A 32 -42.47 -13.76 31.51
C ALA A 32 -40.94 -13.62 31.64
N TRP A 33 -40.35 -13.90 32.80
CA TRP A 33 -38.91 -13.79 33.03
C TRP A 33 -38.04 -14.75 32.19
N ASN A 34 -38.66 -15.75 31.55
CA ASN A 34 -38.00 -16.68 30.63
C ASN A 34 -38.47 -16.51 29.18
N ASP A 35 -39.29 -15.50 28.89
CA ASP A 35 -39.80 -15.22 27.54
C ASP A 35 -39.09 -13.99 26.96
N GLN A 36 -38.16 -14.23 26.03
CA GLN A 36 -37.42 -13.16 25.37
C GLN A 36 -38.31 -12.34 24.42
N ALA A 37 -39.40 -12.91 23.91
CA ALA A 37 -40.29 -12.17 23.01
C ALA A 37 -40.99 -11.03 23.76
N VAL A 38 -41.46 -11.28 24.98
CA VAL A 38 -42.08 -10.26 25.85
C VAL A 38 -41.05 -9.17 26.21
N LEU A 39 -39.81 -9.53 26.50
CA LEU A 39 -38.73 -8.57 26.77
C LEU A 39 -38.48 -7.62 25.59
N HIS A 40 -38.33 -8.17 24.39
CA HIS A 40 -38.07 -7.38 23.20
C HIS A 40 -39.26 -6.48 22.80
N GLN A 41 -40.50 -6.92 23.06
CA GLN A 41 -41.70 -6.07 22.92
C GLN A 41 -41.67 -4.91 23.93
N ALA A 42 -41.43 -5.18 25.22
CA ALA A 42 -41.34 -4.15 26.25
C ALA A 42 -40.23 -3.12 25.97
N LEU A 43 -39.08 -3.56 25.44
CA LEU A 43 -38.01 -2.68 24.99
C LEU A 43 -38.43 -1.79 23.81
N SER A 44 -39.23 -2.31 22.88
CA SER A 44 -39.74 -1.56 21.74
C SER A 44 -40.78 -0.51 22.14
N GLU A 45 -41.62 -0.81 23.14
CA GLU A 45 -42.69 0.08 23.61
C GLU A 45 -42.16 1.32 24.36
N CYS A 46 -40.98 1.21 24.97
CA CYS A 46 -40.36 2.33 25.70
C CYS A 46 -39.97 3.53 24.81
N ASN A 47 -39.99 3.40 23.48
CA ASN A 47 -39.47 4.39 22.53
C ASN A 47 -40.42 4.76 21.38
N GLN A 48 -41.72 4.48 21.48
CA GLN A 48 -42.68 4.85 20.42
C GLN A 48 -42.82 6.37 20.26
N SER A 49 -42.05 6.94 19.33
CA SER A 49 -42.47 8.08 18.52
C SER A 49 -43.28 7.53 17.34
N GLU A 50 -44.38 8.21 17.02
CA GLU A 50 -45.45 7.75 16.12
C GLU A 50 -44.96 7.21 14.76
N GLY A 51 -45.41 5.99 14.40
CA GLY A 51 -45.57 5.59 12.99
C GLY A 51 -44.54 4.60 12.42
N GLY A 52 -44.72 3.31 12.70
CA GLY A 52 -44.11 2.23 11.91
C GLY A 52 -44.25 0.86 12.55
N GLN A 53 -45.32 0.12 12.27
CA GLN A 53 -45.37 -1.30 12.58
C GLN A 53 -44.30 -2.02 11.74
N ILE A 54 -43.24 -2.52 12.38
CA ILE A 54 -42.30 -3.45 11.75
C ILE A 54 -43.11 -4.68 11.34
N ASN A 55 -43.10 -5.02 10.05
CA ASN A 55 -43.86 -6.15 9.53
C ASN A 55 -43.14 -7.45 9.91
N VAL A 56 -43.42 -7.96 11.10
CA VAL A 56 -42.90 -9.24 11.57
C VAL A 56 -43.66 -10.37 10.91
N GLN A 57 -42.91 -11.20 10.19
CA GLN A 57 -43.46 -12.30 9.39
C GLN A 57 -43.26 -13.66 10.06
N ALA A 58 -42.32 -13.79 11.01
CA ALA A 58 -42.07 -14.99 11.80
C ALA A 58 -41.91 -14.64 13.30
N GLU A 59 -42.30 -15.57 14.19
CA GLU A 59 -42.19 -15.40 15.65
C GLU A 59 -40.74 -15.17 16.12
N ASP A 60 -39.74 -15.64 15.38
CA ASP A 60 -38.32 -15.49 15.73
C ASP A 60 -37.76 -14.09 15.41
N ASP A 61 -38.51 -13.23 14.71
CA ASP A 61 -38.06 -11.88 14.31
C ASP A 61 -38.22 -10.83 15.41
N VAL A 62 -38.73 -11.21 16.59
CA VAL A 62 -39.13 -10.25 17.64
C VAL A 62 -37.95 -9.40 18.13
N ALA A 63 -36.72 -9.93 18.13
CA ALA A 63 -35.52 -9.19 18.49
C ALA A 63 -35.19 -7.99 17.57
N LEU A 64 -35.77 -7.95 16.35
CA LEU A 64 -35.65 -6.81 15.44
C LEU A 64 -36.42 -5.58 15.93
N HIS A 65 -37.51 -5.76 16.70
CA HIS A 65 -38.30 -4.64 17.22
C HIS A 65 -37.52 -3.76 18.19
N SER A 66 -36.67 -4.37 19.02
CA SER A 66 -35.92 -3.65 20.04
C SER A 66 -34.56 -3.14 19.54
N VAL A 67 -34.24 -3.23 18.25
CA VAL A 67 -32.93 -2.79 17.72
C VAL A 67 -32.70 -1.31 17.97
N GLN A 68 -33.69 -0.46 17.66
CA GLN A 68 -33.60 0.98 17.91
C GLN A 68 -33.37 1.29 19.39
N ALA A 69 -34.20 0.73 20.28
CA ALA A 69 -34.08 0.98 21.71
C ALA A 69 -32.72 0.56 22.26
N ARG A 70 -32.21 -0.61 21.87
CA ARG A 70 -30.88 -1.09 22.29
C ARG A 70 -29.75 -0.19 21.79
N LEU A 71 -29.85 0.33 20.56
CA LEU A 71 -28.89 1.28 20.02
C LEU A 71 -28.88 2.60 20.80
N GLU A 72 -30.05 3.16 21.10
CA GLU A 72 -30.16 4.40 21.85
C GLU A 72 -29.63 4.24 23.28
N MET A 73 -29.89 3.10 23.93
CA MET A 73 -29.34 2.80 25.25
C MET A 73 -27.81 2.76 25.25
N ALA A 74 -27.20 2.25 24.18
CA ALA A 74 -25.76 2.05 24.07
C ALA A 74 -25.00 3.29 23.55
N TRP A 75 -25.52 3.95 22.52
CA TRP A 75 -24.84 5.02 21.77
C TRP A 75 -25.75 6.22 21.45
N ALA A 76 -26.63 6.65 22.37
CA ALA A 76 -27.48 7.85 22.18
C ALA A 76 -26.71 9.04 21.55
N ASP A 77 -25.52 9.34 22.09
CA ASP A 77 -24.65 10.44 21.63
C ASP A 77 -24.07 10.19 20.22
N GLY A 78 -23.80 8.93 19.86
CA GLY A 78 -23.30 8.55 18.54
C GLY A 78 -24.36 8.59 17.44
N LEU A 79 -25.65 8.58 17.82
CA LEU A 79 -26.78 8.56 16.88
C LEU A 79 -27.23 9.97 16.43
N ASP A 80 -26.60 11.03 16.91
CA ASP A 80 -26.96 12.45 16.64
C ASP A 80 -28.45 12.71 16.86
N ASN A 81 -28.91 12.47 18.10
CA ASN A 81 -30.32 12.62 18.50
C ASN A 81 -31.28 11.83 17.60
N GLY A 82 -30.86 10.63 17.18
CA GLY A 82 -31.66 9.72 16.35
C GLY A 82 -31.63 10.02 14.84
N LYS A 83 -30.94 11.07 14.36
CA LYS A 83 -30.86 11.37 12.92
C LYS A 83 -30.17 10.28 12.11
N GLN A 84 -29.23 9.55 12.72
CA GLN A 84 -28.59 8.39 12.10
C GLN A 84 -29.54 7.20 11.94
N LEU A 85 -30.64 7.15 12.69
CA LEU A 85 -31.62 6.09 12.57
C LEU A 85 -32.47 6.33 11.30
N GLY A 86 -32.75 5.23 10.62
CA GLY A 86 -33.69 5.16 9.52
C GLY A 86 -34.34 3.79 9.49
N THR A 87 -35.13 3.57 8.45
CA THR A 87 -35.74 2.28 8.19
C THR A 87 -35.29 1.75 6.84
N ASP A 88 -35.17 0.44 6.74
CA ASP A 88 -34.98 -0.22 5.46
C ASP A 88 -36.31 -0.35 4.68
N ARG A 89 -36.28 -1.00 3.52
CA ARG A 89 -37.45 -1.13 2.65
C ARG A 89 -38.61 -1.96 3.23
N GLU A 90 -38.36 -2.73 4.29
CA GLU A 90 -39.36 -3.54 5.00
C GLU A 90 -39.70 -2.95 6.37
N GLY A 91 -39.28 -1.70 6.64
CA GLY A 91 -39.58 -1.00 7.88
C GLY A 91 -38.69 -1.35 9.08
N ARG A 92 -37.63 -2.16 8.89
CA ARG A 92 -36.71 -2.53 9.98
C ARG A 92 -35.76 -1.37 10.30
N THR A 93 -35.40 -1.22 11.57
CA THR A 93 -34.38 -0.23 11.99
C THR A 93 -33.07 -0.46 11.25
N ALA A 94 -32.54 0.60 10.64
CA ALA A 94 -31.27 0.61 9.95
C ALA A 94 -30.48 1.88 10.28
N LEU A 95 -29.16 1.77 10.29
CA LEU A 95 -28.28 2.94 10.46
C LEU A 95 -27.96 3.57 9.10
N LYS A 96 -28.03 4.90 9.04
CA LYS A 96 -27.60 5.72 7.89
C LYS A 96 -26.08 5.84 7.86
N ALA A 97 -25.38 4.71 7.80
CA ALA A 97 -23.91 4.65 7.75
C ALA A 97 -23.31 5.17 6.44
N MET A 98 -24.14 5.42 5.42
CA MET A 98 -23.76 5.95 4.11
C MET A 98 -24.81 6.96 3.64
N PRO A 99 -24.42 7.98 2.85
CA PRO A 99 -25.36 8.94 2.30
C PRO A 99 -26.14 8.32 1.13
N VAL A 100 -27.15 9.06 0.67
CA VAL A 100 -27.98 8.66 -0.48
C VAL A 100 -27.11 8.45 -1.71
N ILE A 101 -27.37 7.36 -2.45
CA ILE A 101 -26.60 6.97 -3.63
C ILE A 101 -26.97 7.87 -4.81
N THR A 102 -25.97 8.48 -5.45
CA THR A 102 -26.07 9.19 -6.73
C THR A 102 -25.20 8.49 -7.77
N ARG A 103 -25.85 7.67 -8.61
CA ARG A 103 -25.12 6.74 -9.48
C ARG A 103 -24.35 7.46 -10.59
N ALA A 104 -23.12 7.01 -10.81
CA ALA A 104 -22.27 7.41 -11.92
C ALA A 104 -21.95 6.21 -12.83
N SER A 105 -21.89 6.47 -14.12
CA SER A 105 -21.45 5.50 -15.12
C SER A 105 -19.92 5.51 -15.20
N MET A 106 -19.28 4.44 -14.73
CA MET A 106 -17.84 4.24 -14.83
C MET A 106 -17.61 2.94 -15.59
N PHE A 107 -17.11 2.99 -16.83
CA PHE A 107 -16.86 1.79 -17.64
C PHE A 107 -15.47 1.84 -18.24
N PRO A 108 -14.71 0.73 -18.19
CA PRO A 108 -13.35 0.74 -18.68
C PRO A 108 -13.30 0.69 -20.20
N ASP A 109 -12.35 1.43 -20.78
CA ASP A 109 -11.97 1.25 -22.17
C ASP A 109 -11.26 -0.10 -22.37
N VAL A 110 -11.55 -0.76 -23.49
CA VAL A 110 -10.88 -2.02 -23.84
C VAL A 110 -9.40 -1.76 -24.16
N TRP A 111 -8.49 -2.55 -23.57
CA TRP A 111 -7.07 -2.48 -23.87
C TRP A 111 -6.77 -2.88 -25.32
N ARG A 112 -6.29 -1.92 -26.11
CA ARG A 112 -5.81 -2.17 -27.48
C ARG A 112 -4.28 -2.24 -27.50
N THR A 113 -3.74 -3.45 -27.40
CA THR A 113 -2.30 -3.72 -27.30
C THR A 113 -1.64 -4.08 -28.64
N ASN A 114 -2.40 -4.59 -29.62
CA ASN A 114 -1.82 -5.08 -30.88
C ASN A 114 -1.37 -3.91 -31.81
N PRO A 115 -0.08 -3.78 -32.12
CA PRO A 115 0.44 -2.69 -32.95
C PRO A 115 -0.05 -2.74 -34.41
N LEU A 116 -0.35 -3.93 -34.95
CA LEU A 116 -0.83 -4.08 -36.33
C LEU A 116 -2.28 -3.58 -36.48
N ILE A 117 -3.15 -3.94 -35.53
CA ILE A 117 -4.53 -3.44 -35.48
C ILE A 117 -4.52 -1.91 -35.34
N ARG A 118 -3.59 -1.37 -34.54
CA ARG A 118 -3.43 0.08 -34.37
C ARG A 118 -3.04 0.79 -35.66
N TRP A 119 -2.09 0.23 -36.40
CA TRP A 119 -1.66 0.78 -37.69
C TRP A 119 -2.80 0.77 -38.70
N TRP A 120 -3.54 -0.35 -38.78
CA TRP A 120 -4.71 -0.51 -39.64
C TRP A 120 -5.84 0.49 -39.30
N GLU A 121 -6.19 0.66 -38.02
CA GLU A 121 -7.21 1.63 -37.60
C GLU A 121 -6.77 3.10 -37.83
N SER A 122 -5.47 3.37 -37.73
CA SER A 122 -4.91 4.69 -38.03
C SER A 122 -5.05 5.02 -39.51
N LEU A 123 -4.84 4.05 -40.39
CA LEU A 123 -5.09 4.19 -41.83
C LEU A 123 -6.59 4.41 -42.13
N LEU A 124 -7.48 3.80 -41.35
CA LEU A 124 -8.93 3.96 -41.49
C LEU A 124 -9.48 5.27 -40.87
N GLY A 125 -8.63 6.17 -40.39
CA GLY A 125 -9.06 7.45 -39.79
C GLY A 125 -9.84 7.31 -38.47
N ARG A 126 -9.88 6.11 -37.86
CA ARG A 126 -10.56 5.84 -36.58
C ARG A 126 -9.69 6.21 -35.38
N THR A 127 -9.09 7.39 -35.41
CA THR A 127 -8.39 7.95 -34.25
C THR A 127 -9.40 8.67 -33.37
N VAL A 128 -9.57 8.24 -32.13
CA VAL A 128 -10.29 9.04 -31.12
C VAL A 128 -9.34 10.16 -30.70
N PRO A 129 -9.58 11.43 -31.07
CA PRO A 129 -8.77 12.52 -30.56
C PRO A 129 -9.03 12.67 -29.06
N PRO A 130 -8.02 13.02 -28.25
CA PRO A 130 -8.28 13.47 -26.89
C PRO A 130 -9.19 14.70 -26.99
N ARG A 131 -10.33 14.69 -26.30
CA ARG A 131 -11.21 15.88 -26.21
C ARG A 131 -10.44 16.94 -25.42
N PRO A 132 -9.97 18.04 -26.03
CA PRO A 132 -9.31 19.07 -25.25
C PRO A 132 -10.40 19.86 -24.53
N HIS A 133 -10.42 19.82 -23.20
CA HIS A 133 -11.26 20.69 -22.37
C HIS A 133 -10.64 22.07 -22.11
N TYR A 134 -9.49 22.37 -22.72
CA TYR A 134 -8.76 23.61 -22.47
C TYR A 134 -9.43 24.81 -23.14
N SER A 135 -9.54 25.90 -22.39
CA SER A 135 -9.55 27.23 -22.99
C SER A 135 -8.25 27.49 -23.77
N PRO A 136 -8.24 28.45 -24.73
CA PRO A 136 -7.04 28.78 -25.49
C PRO A 136 -5.83 29.17 -24.62
N GLU A 137 -6.08 29.89 -23.51
CA GLU A 137 -5.05 30.35 -22.58
C GLU A 137 -4.44 29.20 -21.77
N GLU A 138 -5.28 28.29 -21.26
CA GLU A 138 -4.84 27.08 -20.56
C GLU A 138 -3.96 26.21 -21.45
N LYS A 139 -4.33 26.06 -22.73
CA LYS A 139 -3.55 25.30 -23.72
C LYS A 139 -2.16 25.91 -23.93
N ILE A 140 -2.04 27.24 -23.94
CA ILE A 140 -0.75 27.93 -24.08
C ILE A 140 0.12 27.72 -22.83
N SER A 141 -0.45 27.90 -21.63
CA SER A 141 0.25 27.65 -20.36
C SER A 141 0.76 26.22 -20.29
N GLU A 142 -0.08 25.27 -20.69
CA GLU A 142 0.26 23.85 -20.67
C GLU A 142 1.38 23.51 -21.66
N ASN A 143 1.34 24.06 -22.87
CA ASN A 143 2.39 23.85 -23.87
C ASN A 143 3.75 24.37 -23.41
N ARG A 144 3.80 25.44 -22.61
CA ARG A 144 5.06 26.01 -22.11
C ARG A 144 5.80 25.03 -21.20
N TRP A 145 5.15 24.51 -20.16
CA TRP A 145 5.82 23.58 -19.24
C TRP A 145 6.07 22.22 -19.91
N ARG A 146 5.22 21.76 -20.84
CA ARG A 146 5.42 20.52 -21.61
C ARG A 146 6.70 20.56 -22.46
N LEU A 147 6.97 21.69 -23.12
CA LEU A 147 8.21 21.88 -23.89
C LEU A 147 9.44 21.80 -22.97
N VAL A 148 9.39 22.51 -21.84
CA VAL A 148 10.48 22.51 -20.85
C VAL A 148 10.72 21.10 -20.29
N GLY A 149 9.66 20.39 -19.88
CA GLY A 149 9.74 19.01 -19.41
C GLY A 149 10.35 18.09 -20.47
N THR A 150 9.97 18.26 -21.74
CA THR A 150 10.52 17.47 -22.85
C THR A 150 12.01 17.72 -23.05
N ILE A 151 12.46 18.98 -23.05
CA ILE A 151 13.88 19.34 -23.16
C ILE A 151 14.67 18.73 -21.99
N ARG A 152 14.18 18.91 -20.76
CA ARG A 152 14.83 18.36 -19.56
C ARG A 152 15.00 16.84 -19.65
N ARG A 153 13.99 16.11 -20.13
CA ARG A 153 14.09 14.65 -20.33
C ARG A 153 15.11 14.25 -21.39
N TYR A 154 15.21 14.98 -22.50
CA TYR A 154 16.25 14.71 -23.49
C TYR A 154 17.65 14.99 -22.94
N ILE A 155 17.80 16.01 -22.10
CA ILE A 155 19.07 16.27 -21.40
C ILE A 155 19.41 15.10 -20.47
N LEU A 156 18.46 14.62 -19.65
CA LEU A 156 18.67 13.44 -18.81
C LEU A 156 19.07 12.22 -19.64
N LEU A 157 18.38 11.96 -20.76
CA LEU A 157 18.70 10.85 -21.65
C LEU A 157 20.10 10.99 -22.26
N ALA A 158 20.49 12.19 -22.71
CA ALA A 158 21.82 12.43 -23.26
C ALA A 158 22.92 12.22 -22.22
N LEU A 159 22.74 12.76 -21.01
CA LEU A 159 23.70 12.60 -19.90
C LEU A 159 23.87 11.13 -19.51
N THR A 160 22.76 10.40 -19.38
CA THR A 160 22.78 8.98 -19.00
C THR A 160 23.42 8.10 -20.07
N LEU A 161 23.08 8.28 -21.34
CA LEU A 161 23.66 7.52 -22.44
C LEU A 161 25.14 7.85 -22.65
N PHE A 162 25.52 9.13 -22.58
CA PHE A 162 26.91 9.55 -22.71
C PHE A 162 27.80 8.96 -21.61
N GLN A 163 27.36 9.09 -20.36
CA GLN A 163 28.08 8.55 -19.21
C GLN A 163 28.18 7.02 -19.28
N THR A 164 27.12 6.34 -19.72
CA THR A 164 27.10 4.88 -19.91
C THR A 164 28.07 4.46 -21.02
N ALA A 165 28.06 5.15 -22.16
CA ALA A 165 28.96 4.84 -23.27
C ALA A 165 30.43 4.93 -22.84
N ILE A 166 30.80 5.97 -22.09
CA ILE A 166 32.15 6.12 -21.52
C ILE A 166 32.46 4.97 -20.56
N ALA A 167 31.58 4.69 -19.59
CA ALA A 167 31.82 3.63 -18.61
C ALA A 167 31.93 2.25 -19.27
N THR A 168 31.07 1.94 -20.25
CA THR A 168 31.11 0.68 -21.01
C THR A 168 32.39 0.58 -21.85
N TRP A 169 32.86 1.69 -22.42
CA TRP A 169 34.14 1.73 -23.11
C TRP A 169 35.31 1.43 -22.14
N TYR A 170 35.34 2.04 -20.96
CA TYR A 170 36.32 1.70 -19.91
C TYR A 170 36.24 0.22 -19.50
N MET A 171 35.03 -0.30 -19.24
CA MET A 171 34.82 -1.72 -18.90
C MET A 171 35.36 -2.64 -20.01
N LYS A 172 35.11 -2.32 -21.28
CA LYS A 172 35.65 -3.06 -22.43
C LYS A 172 37.19 -3.07 -22.42
N THR A 173 37.83 -1.97 -22.04
CA THR A 173 39.30 -1.90 -21.98
C THR A 173 39.91 -2.62 -20.78
N ILE A 174 39.13 -2.86 -19.72
CA ILE A 174 39.58 -3.60 -18.51
C ILE A 174 39.50 -5.11 -18.75
N LEU A 175 38.47 -5.57 -19.47
CA LEU A 175 38.26 -6.99 -19.69
C LEU A 175 39.35 -7.58 -20.61
N PRO A 176 39.82 -8.81 -20.32
CA PRO A 176 41.07 -9.33 -20.88
C PRO A 176 41.03 -9.64 -22.39
N TYR A 177 39.84 -9.89 -22.96
CA TYR A 177 39.72 -10.28 -24.37
C TYR A 177 39.38 -9.08 -25.27
N GLN A 178 40.21 -8.79 -26.27
CA GLN A 178 40.15 -7.54 -27.05
C GLN A 178 39.12 -7.52 -28.21
N GLY A 179 38.02 -8.28 -28.08
CA GLY A 179 36.88 -8.28 -29.00
C GLY A 179 36.87 -9.41 -30.05
N TRP A 180 35.73 -9.56 -30.73
CA TRP A 180 35.43 -10.68 -31.63
C TRP A 180 36.24 -10.69 -32.94
N ALA A 181 36.93 -9.60 -33.28
CA ALA A 181 37.65 -9.45 -34.56
C ALA A 181 38.82 -10.44 -34.73
N LEU A 182 39.25 -11.07 -33.64
CA LEU A 182 40.36 -12.03 -33.63
C LEU A 182 39.89 -13.48 -33.83
N ILE A 183 38.59 -13.72 -33.96
CA ILE A 183 37.99 -15.06 -34.13
C ILE A 183 37.58 -15.22 -35.60
N ASP A 184 38.10 -16.25 -36.28
CA ASP A 184 37.73 -16.58 -37.66
C ASP A 184 36.66 -17.70 -37.69
N PRO A 185 35.40 -17.41 -38.10
CA PRO A 185 34.33 -18.41 -38.17
C PRO A 185 34.62 -19.59 -39.11
N PHE A 186 35.42 -19.39 -40.15
CA PHE A 186 35.69 -20.42 -41.16
C PHE A 186 36.68 -21.48 -40.64
N GLU A 187 37.63 -21.09 -39.80
CA GLU A 187 38.55 -22.02 -39.16
C GLU A 187 37.88 -22.85 -38.06
N MET A 188 36.88 -22.27 -37.39
CA MET A 188 36.11 -22.96 -36.37
C MET A 188 35.22 -24.07 -36.93
N ALA A 189 34.81 -23.98 -38.20
CA ALA A 189 33.98 -24.98 -38.87
C ALA A 189 34.71 -26.31 -39.09
N GLY A 190 36.05 -26.30 -39.12
CA GLY A 190 36.89 -27.50 -39.29
C GLY A 190 37.38 -28.14 -37.98
N GLN A 191 37.07 -27.54 -36.82
CA GLN A 191 37.57 -28.00 -35.51
C GLN A 191 36.54 -28.85 -34.75
N PRO A 192 36.97 -29.71 -33.82
CA PRO A 192 36.04 -30.40 -32.92
C PRO A 192 35.20 -29.39 -32.12
N TRP A 193 33.88 -29.62 -32.08
CA TRP A 193 32.90 -28.77 -31.39
C TRP A 193 33.36 -28.30 -29.99
N THR A 194 33.98 -29.18 -29.21
CA THR A 194 34.45 -28.88 -27.85
C THR A 194 35.52 -27.79 -27.81
N ARG A 195 36.46 -27.78 -28.77
CA ARG A 195 37.49 -26.74 -28.89
C ARG A 195 36.88 -25.41 -29.32
N SER A 196 35.96 -25.45 -30.29
CA SER A 196 35.23 -24.27 -30.75
C SER A 196 34.45 -23.62 -29.59
N VAL A 197 33.77 -24.43 -28.76
CA VAL A 197 33.06 -23.92 -27.57
C VAL A 197 34.04 -23.29 -26.57
N MET A 198 35.14 -23.96 -26.25
CA MET A 198 36.13 -23.45 -25.29
C MET A 198 36.80 -22.16 -25.77
N GLN A 199 37.00 -22.00 -27.09
CA GLN A 199 37.53 -20.77 -27.67
C GLN A 199 36.52 -19.61 -27.64
N LEU A 200 35.22 -19.88 -27.87
CA LEU A 200 34.17 -18.86 -27.85
C LEU A 200 33.73 -18.46 -26.44
N LEU A 201 33.76 -19.40 -25.50
CA LEU A 201 33.17 -19.24 -24.16
C LEU A 201 33.63 -17.95 -23.45
N PRO A 202 34.93 -17.60 -23.38
CA PRO A 202 35.36 -16.36 -22.74
C PRO A 202 34.81 -15.10 -23.42
N TYR A 203 34.73 -15.08 -24.75
CA TYR A 203 34.20 -13.95 -25.52
C TYR A 203 32.69 -13.79 -25.36
N VAL A 204 31.95 -14.91 -25.30
CA VAL A 204 30.50 -14.91 -25.02
C VAL A 204 30.23 -14.39 -23.61
N LEU A 205 30.95 -14.91 -22.60
CA LEU A 205 30.83 -14.45 -21.22
C LEU A 205 31.15 -12.96 -21.10
N GLN A 206 32.26 -12.51 -21.69
CA GLN A 206 32.67 -11.11 -21.68
C GLN A 206 31.63 -10.20 -22.34
N SER A 207 31.08 -10.61 -23.49
CA SER A 207 30.05 -9.84 -24.20
C SER A 207 28.77 -9.74 -23.36
N GLY A 208 28.37 -10.82 -22.71
CA GLY A 208 27.25 -10.83 -21.77
C GLY A 208 27.48 -9.86 -20.60
N ILE A 209 28.67 -9.88 -20.00
CA ILE A 209 29.07 -8.95 -18.92
C ILE A 209 29.00 -7.50 -19.40
N LEU A 210 29.51 -7.19 -20.60
CA LEU A 210 29.49 -5.82 -21.15
C LEU A 210 28.06 -5.32 -21.42
N VAL A 211 27.19 -6.15 -21.97
CA VAL A 211 25.78 -5.80 -22.22
C VAL A 211 25.05 -5.56 -20.89
N LEU A 212 25.21 -6.46 -19.92
CA LEU A 212 24.62 -6.30 -18.59
C LEU A 212 25.16 -5.05 -17.90
N PHE A 213 26.48 -4.83 -17.95
CA PHE A 213 27.11 -3.64 -17.38
C PHE A 213 26.54 -2.35 -17.99
N ALA A 214 26.40 -2.26 -19.31
CA ALA A 214 25.84 -1.08 -19.97
C ALA A 214 24.41 -0.79 -19.50
N VAL A 215 23.55 -1.83 -19.44
CA VAL A 215 22.15 -1.68 -19.00
C VAL A 215 22.08 -1.26 -17.53
N LEU A 216 22.84 -1.93 -16.65
CA LEU A 216 22.85 -1.68 -15.21
C LEU A 216 23.45 -0.31 -14.88
N PHE A 217 24.53 0.07 -15.56
CA PHE A 217 25.17 1.37 -15.37
C PHE A 217 24.28 2.52 -15.87
N CYS A 218 23.56 2.32 -16.98
CA CYS A 218 22.57 3.28 -17.46
C CYS A 218 21.48 3.52 -16.40
N TRP A 219 21.03 2.47 -15.73
CA TRP A 219 20.04 2.57 -14.65
C TRP A 219 20.57 3.36 -13.45
N VAL A 220 21.79 3.05 -13.00
CA VAL A 220 22.45 3.78 -11.89
C VAL A 220 22.66 5.26 -12.25
N SER A 221 23.10 5.54 -13.47
CA SER A 221 23.30 6.90 -13.97
C SER A 221 22.01 7.72 -13.96
N ALA A 222 20.88 7.13 -14.36
CA ALA A 222 19.58 7.82 -14.32
C ALA A 222 19.17 8.23 -12.90
N GLY A 223 19.39 7.34 -11.92
CA GLY A 223 19.17 7.64 -10.50
C GLY A 223 20.08 8.76 -9.99
N PHE A 224 21.37 8.72 -10.36
CA PHE A 224 22.35 9.73 -9.98
C PHE A 224 21.96 11.14 -10.45
N TRP A 225 21.67 11.31 -11.74
CA TRP A 225 21.29 12.62 -12.29
C TRP A 225 19.97 13.14 -11.73
N THR A 226 19.05 12.23 -11.38
CA THR A 226 17.80 12.58 -10.70
C THR A 226 18.06 13.14 -9.30
N ALA A 227 18.86 12.45 -8.49
CA ALA A 227 19.20 12.95 -7.16
C ALA A 227 20.00 14.25 -7.20
N LEU A 228 20.91 14.40 -8.17
CA LEU A 228 21.72 15.61 -8.32
C LEU A 228 20.86 16.83 -8.65
N MET A 229 19.92 16.71 -9.59
CA MET A 229 19.00 17.83 -9.90
C MET A 229 18.06 18.13 -8.72
N GLY A 230 17.61 17.11 -8.00
CA GLY A 230 16.84 17.31 -6.77
C GLY A 230 17.62 18.06 -5.69
N PHE A 231 18.90 17.73 -5.49
CA PHE A 231 19.79 18.47 -4.59
C PHE A 231 19.89 19.94 -4.98
N LEU A 232 20.17 20.23 -6.26
CA LEU A 232 20.26 21.60 -6.77
C LEU A 232 18.94 22.35 -6.61
N GLN A 233 17.82 21.72 -6.93
CA GLN A 233 16.48 22.31 -6.81
C GLN A 233 16.15 22.66 -5.35
N LEU A 234 16.45 21.77 -4.41
CA LEU A 234 16.20 21.98 -2.99
C LEU A 234 17.15 22.99 -2.34
N LEU A 235 18.38 23.14 -2.86
CA LEU A 235 19.36 24.12 -2.39
C LEU A 235 19.03 25.53 -2.90
N ILE A 236 18.61 25.67 -4.16
CA ILE A 236 18.19 26.95 -4.75
C ILE A 236 16.91 27.46 -4.08
N GLY A 237 16.01 26.56 -3.65
CA GLY A 237 14.80 26.90 -2.89
C GLY A 237 13.74 27.66 -3.69
N ARG A 238 13.91 27.81 -5.01
CA ARG A 238 12.95 28.45 -5.92
C ARG A 238 12.71 27.54 -7.12
N ASP A 239 11.49 27.01 -7.24
CA ASP A 239 11.02 26.33 -8.44
C ASP A 239 9.88 27.12 -9.08
N LYS A 240 10.13 27.75 -10.23
CA LYS A 240 9.09 28.45 -10.99
C LYS A 240 7.97 27.51 -11.47
N TYR A 241 8.26 26.21 -11.60
CA TYR A 241 7.32 25.21 -12.08
C TYR A 241 6.81 24.30 -10.95
N SER A 242 7.11 24.59 -9.68
CA SER A 242 6.45 23.88 -8.57
C SER A 242 4.96 24.22 -8.59
N ILE A 243 4.12 23.20 -8.49
CA ILE A 243 2.67 23.39 -8.37
C ILE A 243 2.33 24.23 -7.13
N SER A 244 3.10 24.10 -6.06
CA SER A 244 2.90 24.87 -4.82
C SER A 244 3.18 26.36 -4.96
N SER A 245 3.85 26.79 -6.03
CA SER A 245 4.04 28.22 -6.33
C SER A 245 2.79 28.92 -6.89
N THR A 246 1.73 28.16 -7.19
CA THR A 246 0.50 28.68 -7.79
C THR A 246 -0.51 29.22 -6.76
N THR A 247 -0.26 29.02 -5.46
CA THR A 247 -1.10 29.50 -4.37
C THR A 247 -0.30 30.35 -3.39
N VAL A 248 -0.98 31.27 -2.72
CA VAL A 248 -0.48 32.05 -1.59
C VAL A 248 -0.69 31.27 -0.28
N GLY A 249 -1.57 30.25 -0.29
CA GLY A 249 -1.75 29.27 0.78
C GLY A 249 -2.89 29.59 1.75
N ASN A 250 -3.42 30.82 1.72
CA ASN A 250 -4.47 31.32 2.59
C ASN A 250 -5.78 31.66 1.86
N GLU A 251 -5.94 31.23 0.61
CA GLU A 251 -7.18 31.42 -0.13
C GLU A 251 -8.35 30.67 0.55
N ALA A 252 -9.53 31.27 0.53
CA ALA A 252 -10.74 30.60 0.99
C ALA A 252 -11.10 29.47 0.00
N LEU A 253 -11.53 28.32 0.54
CA LEU A 253 -12.00 27.20 -0.28
C LEU A 253 -13.35 27.56 -0.91
N ASN A 254 -13.60 27.10 -2.13
CA ASN A 254 -14.90 27.31 -2.76
C ASN A 254 -15.99 26.49 -2.03
N PRO A 255 -17.06 27.12 -1.51
CA PRO A 255 -18.19 26.43 -0.86
C PRO A 255 -18.87 25.37 -1.73
N GLU A 256 -18.82 25.51 -3.06
CA GLU A 256 -19.40 24.54 -3.99
C GLU A 256 -18.57 23.26 -4.12
N HIS A 257 -17.28 23.31 -3.76
CA HIS A 257 -16.38 22.18 -3.87
C HIS A 257 -16.33 21.38 -2.56
N ARG A 258 -16.86 20.16 -2.61
CA ARG A 258 -16.73 19.16 -1.55
C ARG A 258 -15.65 18.14 -1.88
N THR A 259 -14.98 17.66 -0.83
CA THR A 259 -13.88 16.69 -0.89
C THR A 259 -14.20 15.45 -0.07
N ALA A 260 -14.10 14.27 -0.68
CA ALA A 260 -14.24 12.99 0.03
C ALA A 260 -12.86 12.44 0.43
N LEU A 261 -12.62 12.27 1.72
CA LEU A 261 -11.47 11.50 2.23
C LEU A 261 -11.87 10.03 2.26
N ILE A 262 -11.30 9.21 1.38
CA ILE A 262 -11.65 7.79 1.26
C ILE A 262 -10.51 6.93 1.79
N MET A 263 -10.83 6.00 2.70
CA MET A 263 -9.88 5.10 3.34
C MET A 263 -10.32 3.65 3.10
N PRO A 264 -9.77 2.97 2.07
CA PRO A 264 -9.99 1.55 1.85
C PRO A 264 -9.28 0.71 2.91
N ILE A 265 -10.02 -0.22 3.54
CA ILE A 265 -9.52 -1.12 4.58
C ILE A 265 -9.87 -2.59 4.23
N CYS A 266 -9.03 -3.55 4.57
CA CYS A 266 -9.16 -5.00 4.47
C CYS A 266 -8.37 -5.75 5.58
N ASN A 267 -9.04 -6.05 6.69
CA ASN A 267 -8.52 -6.75 7.87
C ASN A 267 -7.29 -6.08 8.52
N GLU A 268 -7.24 -4.76 8.54
CA GLU A 268 -6.22 -4.02 9.30
C GLU A 268 -6.54 -4.00 10.80
N ASP A 269 -5.55 -3.55 11.58
CA ASP A 269 -5.73 -3.18 12.97
C ASP A 269 -6.76 -2.04 13.08
N VAL A 270 -7.90 -2.35 13.69
CA VAL A 270 -9.04 -1.43 13.78
C VAL A 270 -8.68 -0.24 14.66
N GLU A 271 -8.00 -0.49 15.77
CA GLU A 271 -7.64 0.53 16.74
C GLU A 271 -6.75 1.61 16.11
N ARG A 272 -5.72 1.19 15.38
CA ARG A 272 -4.76 2.07 14.70
C ARG A 272 -5.39 2.85 13.54
N VAL A 273 -6.24 2.21 12.74
CA VAL A 273 -6.93 2.85 11.61
C VAL A 273 -7.82 3.99 12.08
N PHE A 274 -8.70 3.71 13.04
CA PHE A 274 -9.65 4.70 13.55
C PHE A 274 -8.96 5.78 14.38
N ALA A 275 -7.83 5.48 15.03
CA ALA A 275 -7.00 6.48 15.70
C ALA A 275 -6.40 7.50 14.72
N GLY A 276 -5.79 7.04 13.62
CA GLY A 276 -5.22 7.92 12.59
C GLY A 276 -6.28 8.74 11.86
N LEU A 277 -7.46 8.14 11.64
CA LEU A 277 -8.60 8.82 11.05
C LEU A 277 -9.15 9.93 11.95
N ARG A 278 -9.27 9.66 13.26
CA ARG A 278 -9.66 10.65 14.27
C ARG A 278 -8.69 11.83 14.31
N ALA A 279 -7.39 11.55 14.38
CA ALA A 279 -6.36 12.58 14.38
C ALA A 279 -6.42 13.45 13.12
N THR A 280 -6.65 12.85 11.96
CA THR A 280 -6.83 13.56 10.69
C THR A 280 -8.10 14.42 10.72
N TYR A 281 -9.23 13.89 11.22
CA TYR A 281 -10.51 14.62 11.33
C TYR A 281 -10.39 15.86 12.24
N GLU A 282 -9.90 15.68 13.46
CA GLU A 282 -9.74 16.79 14.42
C GLU A 282 -8.72 17.83 13.92
N SER A 283 -7.71 17.41 13.16
CA SER A 283 -6.77 18.34 12.51
C SER A 283 -7.45 19.16 11.40
N VAL A 284 -8.33 18.56 10.59
CA VAL A 284 -9.15 19.30 9.61
C VAL A 284 -10.11 20.26 10.33
N GLU A 285 -10.76 19.82 11.40
CA GLU A 285 -11.63 20.66 12.23
C GLU A 285 -10.90 21.89 12.76
N ALA A 286 -9.67 21.72 13.24
CA ALA A 286 -8.84 22.83 13.73
C ALA A 286 -8.52 23.89 12.65
N THR A 287 -8.62 23.56 11.36
CA THR A 287 -8.47 24.55 10.27
C THR A 287 -9.71 25.41 10.04
N GLY A 288 -10.86 25.05 10.61
CA GLY A 288 -12.15 25.69 10.35
C GLY A 288 -12.82 25.33 9.02
N ASN A 289 -12.22 24.43 8.22
CA ASN A 289 -12.72 24.06 6.88
C ASN A 289 -13.44 22.70 6.85
N LEU A 290 -13.83 22.14 8.00
CA LEU A 290 -14.41 20.81 8.12
C LEU A 290 -15.65 20.60 7.24
N GLU A 291 -16.42 21.66 6.99
CA GLU A 291 -17.64 21.60 6.16
C GLU A 291 -17.40 21.13 4.72
N HIS A 292 -16.18 21.31 4.20
CA HIS A 292 -15.78 20.87 2.86
C HIS A 292 -15.40 19.40 2.77
N PHE A 293 -15.26 18.70 3.91
CA PHE A 293 -14.75 17.34 3.96
C PHE A 293 -15.78 16.35 4.51
N ASP A 294 -15.90 15.21 3.83
CA ASP A 294 -16.56 14.02 4.36
C ASP A 294 -15.59 12.84 4.32
N ILE A 295 -15.76 11.90 5.24
CA ILE A 295 -14.89 10.74 5.41
C ILE A 295 -15.64 9.46 5.03
N TYR A 296 -14.98 8.58 4.28
CA TYR A 296 -15.50 7.28 3.88
C TYR A 296 -14.54 6.17 4.26
N VAL A 297 -14.91 5.35 5.25
CA VAL A 297 -14.26 4.09 5.57
C VAL A 297 -14.84 2.99 4.70
N LEU A 298 -14.02 2.48 3.77
CA LEU A 298 -14.44 1.54 2.73
C LEU A 298 -13.87 0.15 3.03
N SER A 299 -14.62 -0.70 3.71
CA SER A 299 -14.17 -2.02 4.15
C SER A 299 -14.37 -3.14 3.12
N ASP A 300 -13.32 -3.93 2.93
CA ASP A 300 -13.20 -5.18 2.20
C ASP A 300 -12.86 -6.37 3.13
N SER A 301 -12.95 -6.15 4.45
CA SER A 301 -12.63 -7.14 5.47
C SER A 301 -13.52 -8.38 5.37
N ASN A 302 -12.93 -9.53 5.64
CA ASN A 302 -13.59 -10.85 5.59
C ASN A 302 -13.37 -11.70 6.83
N ASP A 303 -12.70 -11.17 7.83
CA ASP A 303 -12.77 -11.73 9.16
C ASP A 303 -14.07 -11.24 9.84
N PRO A 304 -14.99 -12.14 10.25
CA PRO A 304 -16.22 -11.77 10.94
C PRO A 304 -16.00 -10.96 12.22
N ASP A 305 -14.94 -11.25 12.98
CA ASP A 305 -14.64 -10.59 14.24
C ASP A 305 -14.19 -9.15 13.98
N ILE A 306 -13.27 -8.96 13.02
CA ILE A 306 -12.82 -7.62 12.59
C ILE A 306 -13.99 -6.82 12.00
N CYS A 307 -14.88 -7.44 11.22
CA CYS A 307 -16.04 -6.74 10.65
C CYS A 307 -16.92 -6.08 11.71
N ILE A 308 -17.08 -6.70 12.88
CA ILE A 308 -17.89 -6.15 13.98
C ILE A 308 -17.08 -5.12 14.77
N ALA A 309 -15.79 -5.37 15.00
CA ALA A 309 -14.90 -4.39 15.62
C ALA A 309 -14.89 -3.07 14.82
N GLU A 310 -14.83 -3.12 13.49
CA GLU A 310 -14.92 -1.95 12.61
C GLU A 310 -16.23 -1.18 12.77
N GLN A 311 -17.37 -1.88 12.87
CA GLN A 311 -18.68 -1.23 13.05
C GLN A 311 -18.76 -0.51 14.38
N LYS A 312 -18.27 -1.14 15.46
CA LYS A 312 -18.19 -0.53 16.79
C LYS A 312 -17.27 0.68 16.77
N ALA A 313 -16.06 0.55 16.23
CA ALA A 313 -15.09 1.64 16.15
C ALA A 313 -15.62 2.83 15.34
N TRP A 314 -16.37 2.58 14.26
CA TRP A 314 -17.05 3.64 13.51
C TRP A 314 -18.11 4.37 14.34
N MET A 315 -18.94 3.64 15.09
CA MET A 315 -19.95 4.25 15.96
C MET A 315 -19.31 5.06 17.08
N GLU A 316 -18.25 4.53 17.71
CA GLU A 316 -17.49 5.23 18.74
C GLU A 316 -16.78 6.47 18.20
N LEU A 317 -16.20 6.40 16.99
CA LEU A 317 -15.64 7.57 16.34
C LEU A 317 -16.71 8.63 16.08
N CYS A 318 -17.87 8.25 15.53
CA CYS A 318 -18.98 9.18 15.30
C CYS A 318 -19.41 9.88 16.59
N ARG A 319 -19.47 9.15 17.71
CA ARG A 319 -19.75 9.72 19.03
C ARG A 319 -18.65 10.68 19.48
N ASP A 320 -17.40 10.23 19.46
CA ASP A 320 -16.28 10.94 20.07
C ASP A 320 -15.97 12.28 19.38
N VAL A 321 -16.30 12.43 18.09
CA VAL A 321 -16.09 13.68 17.32
C VAL A 321 -17.39 14.32 16.80
N ALA A 322 -18.56 13.87 17.28
CA ALA A 322 -19.87 14.27 16.75
C ALA A 322 -19.96 14.20 15.21
N GLY A 323 -19.29 13.21 14.60
CA GLY A 323 -19.05 13.10 13.16
C GLY A 323 -20.21 12.49 12.37
N ALA A 324 -21.39 12.34 12.98
CA ALA A 324 -22.56 11.80 12.34
C ALA A 324 -22.95 12.60 11.09
N GLY A 325 -23.23 11.91 9.98
CA GLY A 325 -23.52 12.57 8.70
C GLY A 325 -22.30 13.10 7.95
N ARG A 326 -21.08 12.95 8.49
CA ARG A 326 -19.81 13.27 7.82
C ARG A 326 -18.86 12.07 7.73
N ILE A 327 -18.90 11.17 8.71
CA ILE A 327 -18.08 9.96 8.74
C ILE A 327 -18.94 8.75 8.35
N PHE A 328 -18.65 8.16 7.21
CA PHE A 328 -19.41 7.07 6.62
C PHE A 328 -18.62 5.77 6.65
N TYR A 329 -19.31 4.65 6.87
CA TYR A 329 -18.71 3.32 6.88
C TYR A 329 -19.49 2.38 5.96
N ARG A 330 -18.75 1.60 5.14
CA ARG A 330 -19.35 0.60 4.26
C ARG A 330 -18.45 -0.60 4.07
N ARG A 331 -19.00 -1.78 4.37
CA ARG A 331 -18.42 -3.08 4.01
C ARG A 331 -18.95 -3.62 2.69
N ARG A 332 -18.09 -4.14 1.81
CA ARG A 332 -18.51 -4.86 0.59
C ARG A 332 -18.69 -6.35 0.86
N ARG A 333 -19.80 -6.91 0.37
CA ARG A 333 -19.99 -8.38 0.30
C ARG A 333 -19.23 -9.03 -0.85
N ARG A 334 -19.20 -8.35 -2.00
CA ARG A 334 -18.51 -8.84 -3.20
C ARG A 334 -17.24 -8.01 -3.41
N ARG A 335 -16.11 -8.63 -3.11
CA ARG A 335 -14.78 -8.00 -3.08
C ARG A 335 -14.09 -8.13 -4.44
N VAL A 336 -14.71 -7.57 -5.47
CA VAL A 336 -14.17 -7.58 -6.83
C VAL A 336 -13.08 -6.51 -6.93
N LYS A 337 -11.92 -6.85 -7.52
CA LYS A 337 -10.76 -5.96 -7.75
C LYS A 337 -10.15 -5.31 -6.49
N ARG A 338 -10.37 -5.83 -5.27
CA ARG A 338 -9.71 -5.37 -4.03
C ARG A 338 -9.79 -3.83 -3.88
N LYS A 339 -8.69 -3.13 -3.52
CA LYS A 339 -8.59 -1.67 -3.34
C LYS A 339 -9.13 -0.88 -4.53
N SER A 340 -8.67 -1.12 -5.76
CA SER A 340 -9.17 -0.39 -6.94
C SER A 340 -10.66 -0.62 -7.17
N GLY A 341 -11.16 -1.83 -6.99
CA GLY A 341 -12.60 -2.08 -7.05
C GLY A 341 -13.39 -1.39 -5.95
N ASN A 342 -12.78 -1.17 -4.79
CA ASN A 342 -13.39 -0.52 -3.64
C ASN A 342 -13.59 0.99 -3.92
N ILE A 343 -12.58 1.58 -4.54
CA ILE A 343 -12.59 2.96 -5.07
C ILE A 343 -13.58 3.07 -6.25
N ASP A 344 -13.59 2.12 -7.20
CA ASP A 344 -14.57 2.06 -8.30
C ASP A 344 -16.02 2.06 -7.76
N ASP A 345 -16.31 1.26 -6.72
CA ASP A 345 -17.66 1.19 -6.14
C ASP A 345 -18.05 2.51 -5.46
N PHE A 346 -17.09 3.18 -4.81
CA PHE A 346 -17.31 4.53 -4.26
C PHE A 346 -17.63 5.54 -5.39
N CYS A 347 -16.78 5.58 -6.41
CA CYS A 347 -16.92 6.45 -7.58
C CYS A 347 -18.28 6.26 -8.27
N ARG A 348 -18.73 5.02 -8.43
CA ARG A 348 -20.03 4.68 -9.05
C ARG A 348 -21.24 5.06 -8.22
N ARG A 349 -21.14 5.18 -6.89
CA ARG A 349 -22.29 5.34 -6.00
C ARG A 349 -22.40 6.71 -5.36
N TRP A 350 -21.28 7.32 -5.02
CA TRP A 350 -21.24 8.59 -4.28
C TRP A 350 -20.30 9.61 -4.92
N GLY A 351 -19.38 9.19 -5.81
CA GLY A 351 -18.38 10.07 -6.41
C GLY A 351 -18.95 11.33 -7.08
N ASN A 352 -20.12 11.24 -7.71
CA ASN A 352 -20.78 12.41 -8.33
C ASN A 352 -21.18 13.54 -7.36
N GLN A 353 -21.12 13.32 -6.04
CA GLN A 353 -21.41 14.33 -5.02
C GLN A 353 -20.18 15.18 -4.66
N TYR A 354 -19.00 14.81 -5.15
CA TYR A 354 -17.73 15.39 -4.77
C TYR A 354 -16.99 15.94 -5.97
N SER A 355 -16.38 17.11 -5.79
CA SER A 355 -15.46 17.67 -6.78
C SER A 355 -14.11 16.93 -6.72
N TYR A 356 -13.68 16.63 -5.49
CA TYR A 356 -12.38 16.05 -5.19
C TYR A 356 -12.52 14.82 -4.30
N MET A 357 -11.56 13.92 -4.39
CA MET A 357 -11.37 12.87 -3.41
C MET A 357 -9.90 12.77 -3.04
N VAL A 358 -9.61 12.46 -1.77
CA VAL A 358 -8.28 12.12 -1.29
C VAL A 358 -8.29 10.66 -0.88
N ILE A 359 -7.39 9.87 -1.44
CA ILE A 359 -7.27 8.46 -1.08
C ILE A 359 -6.25 8.34 0.05
N LEU A 360 -6.64 7.71 1.15
CA LEU A 360 -5.79 7.39 2.29
C LEU A 360 -5.61 5.87 2.36
N ASP A 361 -4.41 5.41 2.69
CA ASP A 361 -4.23 4.03 3.14
C ASP A 361 -4.49 3.94 4.65
N ALA A 362 -4.73 2.73 5.15
CA ALA A 362 -5.02 2.48 6.57
C ALA A 362 -3.91 2.93 7.53
N ASP A 363 -2.67 3.05 7.05
CA ASP A 363 -1.49 3.54 7.78
C ASP A 363 -1.21 5.03 7.52
N SER A 364 -2.03 5.71 6.72
CA SER A 364 -1.86 7.12 6.39
C SER A 364 -2.42 8.03 7.48
N VAL A 365 -1.68 9.09 7.80
CA VAL A 365 -2.13 10.18 8.67
C VAL A 365 -1.78 11.50 7.98
N MET A 366 -2.74 12.40 7.84
CA MET A 366 -2.53 13.70 7.18
C MET A 366 -3.01 14.85 8.08
N SER A 367 -2.29 15.97 8.05
CA SER A 367 -2.74 17.19 8.72
C SER A 367 -3.85 17.89 7.93
N GLY A 368 -4.73 18.59 8.64
CA GLY A 368 -5.76 19.43 8.05
C GLY A 368 -5.18 20.53 7.17
N GLU A 369 -4.04 21.10 7.55
CA GLU A 369 -3.30 22.07 6.73
C GLU A 369 -2.85 21.47 5.40
N CYS A 370 -2.37 20.22 5.40
CA CYS A 370 -1.99 19.52 4.17
C CYS A 370 -3.20 19.28 3.27
N LEU A 371 -4.30 18.78 3.83
CA LEU A 371 -5.54 18.50 3.10
C LEU A 371 -6.17 19.76 2.51
N THR A 372 -6.28 20.83 3.29
CA THR A 372 -6.80 22.13 2.80
C THR A 372 -5.89 22.73 1.74
N SER A 373 -4.58 22.63 1.90
CA SER A 373 -3.61 23.08 0.88
C SER A 373 -3.74 22.27 -0.42
N LEU A 374 -3.94 20.95 -0.36
CA LEU A 374 -4.18 20.14 -1.55
C LEU A 374 -5.45 20.57 -2.29
N VAL A 375 -6.52 20.92 -1.58
CA VAL A 375 -7.75 21.47 -2.20
C VAL A 375 -7.44 22.80 -2.88
N ARG A 376 -6.77 23.74 -2.20
CA ARG A 376 -6.34 25.02 -2.80
C ARG A 376 -5.51 24.83 -4.06
N LEU A 377 -4.57 23.89 -4.04
CA LEU A 377 -3.74 23.58 -5.21
C LEU A 377 -4.56 23.03 -6.37
N MET A 378 -5.57 22.20 -6.09
CA MET A 378 -6.46 21.66 -7.11
C MET A 378 -7.39 22.73 -7.71
N GLU A 379 -7.78 23.73 -6.91
CA GLU A 379 -8.56 24.89 -7.37
C GLU A 379 -7.71 25.85 -8.21
N ALA A 380 -6.48 26.16 -7.76
CA ALA A 380 -5.55 27.01 -8.50
C ALA A 380 -5.04 26.38 -9.81
N ASN A 381 -5.15 25.06 -9.95
CA ASN A 381 -4.74 24.32 -11.15
C ASN A 381 -5.91 23.55 -11.77
N PRO A 382 -6.81 24.23 -12.53
CA PRO A 382 -7.97 23.58 -13.16
C PRO A 382 -7.62 22.40 -14.07
N ASN A 383 -6.40 22.38 -14.63
CA ASN A 383 -5.94 21.31 -15.53
C ASN A 383 -5.29 20.12 -14.79
N ALA A 384 -5.11 20.19 -13.47
CA ALA A 384 -4.63 19.07 -12.68
C ALA A 384 -5.76 18.05 -12.46
N GLY A 385 -5.46 16.79 -12.76
CA GLY A 385 -6.34 15.65 -12.45
C GLY A 385 -5.93 14.93 -11.17
N ILE A 386 -4.62 14.85 -10.89
CA ILE A 386 -4.06 14.24 -9.68
C ILE A 386 -2.94 15.15 -9.16
N ILE A 387 -2.94 15.41 -7.85
CA ILE A 387 -1.82 16.05 -7.14
C ILE A 387 -1.41 15.10 -6.00
N GLN A 388 -0.24 14.52 -6.14
CA GLN A 388 0.36 13.57 -5.20
C GLN A 388 1.20 14.36 -4.17
N SER A 389 0.85 14.26 -2.89
CA SER A 389 1.76 14.72 -1.82
C SER A 389 2.93 13.74 -1.66
N SER A 390 3.99 14.13 -0.95
CA SER A 390 5.11 13.23 -0.63
C SER A 390 4.94 12.67 0.79
N PRO A 391 4.47 11.41 0.97
CA PRO A 391 4.35 10.82 2.29
C PRO A 391 5.70 10.73 2.99
N LYS A 392 5.71 11.01 4.28
CA LYS A 392 6.89 10.90 5.14
C LYS A 392 6.74 9.68 6.04
N ALA A 393 7.67 8.76 5.91
CA ALA A 393 7.76 7.58 6.76
C ALA A 393 7.97 7.95 8.24
N SER A 394 7.08 7.49 9.12
CA SER A 394 7.16 7.69 10.57
C SER A 394 6.42 6.58 11.33
N GLY A 395 6.54 6.55 12.66
CA GLY A 395 5.69 5.76 13.54
C GLY A 395 6.22 4.40 13.99
N MET A 396 7.41 3.97 13.53
CA MET A 396 7.95 2.64 13.86
C MET A 396 9.26 2.67 14.65
N ASP A 397 9.43 1.69 15.55
CA ASP A 397 10.52 1.69 16.55
C ASP A 397 11.63 0.64 16.29
N THR A 398 11.43 -0.35 15.41
CA THR A 398 12.47 -1.33 15.08
C THR A 398 13.70 -0.68 14.43
N LEU A 399 14.89 -1.26 14.64
CA LEU A 399 16.11 -0.73 14.01
C LEU A 399 16.01 -0.68 12.48
N TYR A 400 15.38 -1.69 11.88
CA TYR A 400 15.10 -1.74 10.44
C TYR A 400 14.25 -0.56 9.97
N ALA A 401 13.10 -0.36 10.60
CA ALA A 401 12.18 0.70 10.23
C ALA A 401 12.79 2.08 10.45
N ARG A 402 13.55 2.27 11.53
CA ARG A 402 14.30 3.51 11.78
C ARG A 402 15.33 3.82 10.70
N CYS A 403 16.11 2.83 10.25
CA CYS A 403 17.03 3.00 9.12
C CYS A 403 16.28 3.45 7.87
N GLN A 404 15.12 2.84 7.57
CA GLN A 404 14.30 3.19 6.41
C GLN A 404 13.64 4.58 6.53
N GLN A 405 13.11 4.93 7.72
CA GLN A 405 12.56 6.26 8.02
C GLN A 405 13.62 7.33 7.82
N PHE A 406 14.83 7.12 8.38
CA PHE A 406 15.96 8.03 8.21
C PHE A 406 16.35 8.17 6.72
N ALA A 407 16.51 7.05 6.01
CA ALA A 407 16.87 7.05 4.59
C ALA A 407 15.82 7.78 3.74
N THR A 408 14.54 7.49 3.95
CA THR A 408 13.43 8.12 3.22
C THR A 408 13.35 9.61 3.52
N ARG A 409 13.58 10.02 4.77
CA ARG A 409 13.49 11.42 5.17
C ARG A 409 14.69 12.28 4.73
N VAL A 410 15.88 11.69 4.66
CA VAL A 410 17.12 12.38 4.27
C VAL A 410 17.35 12.32 2.76
N TYR A 411 17.18 11.16 2.13
CA TYR A 411 17.47 10.95 0.70
C TYR A 411 16.23 11.14 -0.18
N GLY A 412 15.05 10.73 0.30
CA GLY A 412 13.79 10.77 -0.46
C GLY A 412 13.49 12.14 -1.08
N PRO A 413 13.63 13.27 -0.36
CA PRO A 413 13.37 14.60 -0.93
C PRO A 413 14.18 14.90 -2.20
N LEU A 414 15.44 14.45 -2.29
CA LEU A 414 16.25 14.65 -3.50
C LEU A 414 15.65 13.90 -4.69
N PHE A 415 15.24 12.64 -4.50
CA PHE A 415 14.63 11.87 -5.58
C PHE A 415 13.26 12.42 -5.97
N THR A 416 12.42 12.81 -5.01
CA THR A 416 11.10 13.37 -5.30
C THR A 416 11.19 14.72 -6.02
N ALA A 417 12.06 15.63 -5.57
CA ALA A 417 12.28 16.92 -6.23
C ALA A 417 12.94 16.75 -7.62
N GLY A 418 13.86 15.79 -7.75
CA GLY A 418 14.49 15.45 -9.03
C GLY A 418 13.49 14.87 -10.04
N LEU A 419 12.62 13.96 -9.60
CA LEU A 419 11.53 13.42 -10.43
C LEU A 419 10.59 14.53 -10.88
N HIS A 420 10.17 15.41 -9.96
CA HIS A 420 9.39 16.61 -10.30
C HIS A 420 10.09 17.45 -11.37
N PHE A 421 11.39 17.73 -11.22
CA PHE A 421 12.15 18.53 -12.16
C PHE A 421 12.11 17.95 -13.59
N TRP A 422 12.26 16.63 -13.74
CA TRP A 422 12.26 15.95 -15.04
C TRP A 422 10.85 15.77 -15.65
N GLN A 423 9.84 15.54 -14.81
CA GLN A 423 8.52 15.08 -15.26
C GLN A 423 7.44 16.18 -15.27
N LEU A 424 7.53 17.16 -14.36
CA LEU A 424 6.54 18.22 -14.17
C LEU A 424 5.11 17.63 -14.09
N GLY A 425 4.14 18.15 -14.86
CA GLY A 425 2.75 17.66 -14.87
C GLY A 425 2.51 16.29 -15.53
N GLU A 426 3.56 15.48 -15.72
CA GLU A 426 3.50 14.10 -16.24
C GLU A 426 4.11 13.11 -15.25
N SER A 427 3.84 13.34 -13.97
CA SER A 427 4.50 12.67 -12.86
C SER A 427 3.82 11.37 -12.41
N HIS A 428 4.28 10.84 -11.28
CA HIS A 428 3.80 9.60 -10.68
C HIS A 428 2.61 9.83 -9.73
N TYR A 429 1.84 8.75 -9.54
CA TYR A 429 0.82 8.60 -8.52
C TYR A 429 1.12 7.29 -7.78
N TRP A 430 1.11 7.31 -6.45
CA TRP A 430 1.50 6.18 -5.59
C TRP A 430 0.33 5.51 -4.87
N GLY A 431 -0.92 5.89 -5.19
CA GLY A 431 -2.11 5.15 -4.74
C GLY A 431 -2.77 5.68 -3.47
N HIS A 432 -2.14 6.61 -2.76
CA HIS A 432 -2.66 7.24 -1.54
C HIS A 432 -1.98 8.60 -1.29
N ASN A 433 -2.49 9.34 -0.31
CA ASN A 433 -2.09 10.69 0.08
C ASN A 433 -2.07 11.65 -1.11
N ALA A 434 -3.01 11.47 -2.04
CA ALA A 434 -3.14 12.27 -3.25
C ALA A 434 -4.57 12.75 -3.39
N ILE A 435 -4.73 14.01 -3.80
CA ILE A 435 -6.02 14.57 -4.17
C ILE A 435 -6.28 14.33 -5.67
N ILE A 436 -7.50 13.90 -5.99
CA ILE A 436 -7.92 13.50 -7.33
C ILE A 436 -9.21 14.24 -7.69
N ARG A 437 -9.27 14.77 -8.91
CA ARG A 437 -10.50 15.33 -9.47
C ARG A 437 -11.45 14.20 -9.88
N VAL A 438 -12.62 14.12 -9.24
CA VAL A 438 -13.48 12.93 -9.29
C VAL A 438 -14.12 12.72 -10.66
N LYS A 439 -14.66 13.78 -11.28
CA LYS A 439 -15.32 13.70 -12.58
C LYS A 439 -14.44 13.07 -13.68
N PRO A 440 -13.23 13.59 -14.00
CA PRO A 440 -12.38 12.98 -15.01
C PRO A 440 -11.87 11.59 -14.60
N PHE A 441 -11.72 11.33 -13.30
CA PHE A 441 -11.37 9.99 -12.83
C PHE A 441 -12.46 8.97 -13.16
N ILE A 442 -13.73 9.30 -12.90
CA ILE A 442 -14.89 8.47 -13.26
C ILE A 442 -14.97 8.25 -14.78
N GLU A 443 -14.74 9.29 -15.57
CA GLU A 443 -14.87 9.24 -17.02
C GLU A 443 -13.74 8.45 -17.71
N HIS A 444 -12.54 8.41 -17.14
CA HIS A 444 -11.34 7.94 -17.87
C HIS A 444 -10.48 6.89 -17.15
N CYS A 445 -10.56 6.77 -15.82
CA CYS A 445 -9.65 5.94 -15.05
C CYS A 445 -10.20 4.56 -14.68
N ALA A 446 -11.35 4.17 -15.26
CA ALA A 446 -11.91 2.84 -15.07
C ALA A 446 -10.98 1.74 -15.62
N LEU A 447 -10.60 0.78 -14.78
CA LEU A 447 -9.59 -0.23 -15.11
C LEU A 447 -10.22 -1.49 -15.73
N ALA A 448 -9.90 -1.79 -16.99
CA ALA A 448 -10.22 -3.07 -17.61
C ALA A 448 -9.26 -4.17 -17.12
N PRO A 449 -9.71 -5.43 -16.99
CA PRO A 449 -8.80 -6.55 -16.81
C PRO A 449 -7.89 -6.69 -18.05
N LEU A 450 -6.62 -7.07 -17.84
CA LEU A 450 -5.71 -7.36 -18.95
C LEU A 450 -6.13 -8.66 -19.64
N PRO A 451 -6.20 -8.67 -20.99
CA PRO A 451 -6.61 -9.86 -21.75
C PRO A 451 -5.56 -10.97 -21.70
N GLY A 452 -6.01 -12.22 -21.87
CA GLY A 452 -5.16 -13.41 -21.94
C GLY A 452 -5.32 -14.35 -20.75
N GLU A 453 -4.46 -15.36 -20.68
CA GLU A 453 -4.39 -16.36 -19.61
C GLU A 453 -3.01 -16.30 -18.92
N GLY A 454 -2.92 -16.84 -17.69
CA GLY A 454 -1.69 -16.89 -16.91
C GLY A 454 -1.48 -15.73 -15.93
N SER A 455 -0.27 -15.63 -15.38
CA SER A 455 0.06 -14.79 -14.21
C SER A 455 0.03 -13.28 -14.49
N PHE A 456 0.17 -12.86 -15.76
CA PHE A 456 0.14 -11.44 -16.15
C PHE A 456 -1.20 -11.01 -16.78
N ALA A 457 -2.27 -11.80 -16.61
CA ALA A 457 -3.61 -11.49 -17.08
C ALA A 457 -4.58 -11.28 -15.89
N GLY A 458 -5.73 -10.65 -16.15
CA GLY A 458 -6.75 -10.39 -15.13
C GLY A 458 -6.69 -8.98 -14.53
N ALA A 459 -7.13 -8.85 -13.27
CA ALA A 459 -7.28 -7.55 -12.62
C ALA A 459 -5.94 -6.89 -12.31
N ILE A 460 -5.79 -5.62 -12.69
CA ILE A 460 -4.58 -4.83 -12.45
C ILE A 460 -4.31 -4.71 -10.95
N LEU A 461 -3.11 -5.11 -10.53
CA LEU A 461 -2.68 -5.11 -9.12
C LEU A 461 -2.16 -3.74 -8.67
N SER A 462 -1.19 -3.18 -9.39
CA SER A 462 -0.65 -1.83 -9.13
C SER A 462 -1.42 -0.81 -9.97
N HIS A 463 -2.62 -0.44 -9.50
CA HIS A 463 -3.53 0.42 -10.27
C HIS A 463 -3.03 1.85 -10.43
N ASP A 464 -2.29 2.37 -9.45
CA ASP A 464 -1.88 3.77 -9.34
C ASP A 464 -1.16 4.29 -10.58
N PHE A 465 -0.14 3.58 -11.06
CA PHE A 465 0.60 3.98 -12.27
C PHE A 465 -0.28 3.97 -13.52
N VAL A 466 -1.27 3.07 -13.58
CA VAL A 466 -2.19 2.97 -14.70
C VAL A 466 -3.19 4.11 -14.65
N GLU A 467 -3.73 4.44 -13.47
CA GLU A 467 -4.66 5.56 -13.27
C GLU A 467 -4.00 6.90 -13.60
N ALA A 468 -2.75 7.13 -13.19
CA ALA A 468 -2.00 8.32 -13.61
C ALA A 468 -1.82 8.38 -15.14
N ALA A 469 -1.48 7.26 -15.77
CA ALA A 469 -1.31 7.20 -17.22
C ALA A 469 -2.63 7.43 -17.96
N LEU A 470 -3.75 6.91 -17.45
CA LEU A 470 -5.10 7.12 -18.00
C LEU A 470 -5.56 8.56 -17.84
N MET A 471 -5.33 9.15 -16.67
CA MET A 471 -5.61 10.56 -16.39
C MET A 471 -4.83 11.49 -17.34
N ARG A 472 -3.53 11.22 -17.53
CA ARG A 472 -2.70 11.95 -18.49
C ARG A 472 -3.14 11.72 -19.93
N ARG A 473 -3.50 10.49 -20.30
CA ARG A 473 -4.05 10.16 -21.62
C ARG A 473 -5.33 10.95 -21.92
N ALA A 474 -6.13 11.25 -20.90
CA ALA A 474 -7.32 12.08 -21.01
C ALA A 474 -7.04 13.60 -21.08
N GLY A 475 -5.78 14.02 -20.97
CA GLY A 475 -5.37 15.43 -21.04
C GLY A 475 -5.09 16.07 -19.68
N TRP A 476 -5.43 15.44 -18.57
CA TRP A 476 -5.23 16.03 -17.26
C TRP A 476 -3.77 15.93 -16.80
N GLY A 477 -3.28 16.93 -16.06
CA GLY A 477 -1.95 16.91 -15.47
C GLY A 477 -1.87 16.03 -14.23
N VAL A 478 -0.73 15.37 -14.03
CA VAL A 478 -0.41 14.60 -12.83
C VAL A 478 0.84 15.21 -12.19
N TRP A 479 0.68 15.79 -11.01
CA TRP A 479 1.71 16.58 -10.34
C TRP A 479 2.13 15.97 -9.02
N ILE A 480 3.37 16.23 -8.61
CA ILE A 480 3.87 15.92 -7.27
C ILE A 480 4.09 17.24 -6.51
N ALA A 481 3.38 17.42 -5.41
CA ALA A 481 3.59 18.49 -4.43
C ALA A 481 4.65 18.04 -3.41
N TYR A 482 5.92 18.07 -3.84
CA TYR A 482 7.04 17.51 -3.08
C TYR A 482 7.42 18.31 -1.83
N ASP A 483 6.97 19.56 -1.76
CA ASP A 483 7.28 20.55 -0.73
C ASP A 483 6.17 20.69 0.33
N LEU A 484 5.03 20.00 0.15
CA LEU A 484 3.91 20.06 1.08
C LEU A 484 4.18 19.19 2.33
N PRO A 485 4.23 19.76 3.55
CA PRO A 485 4.36 18.99 4.78
C PRO A 485 3.02 18.35 5.19
N GLY A 486 3.02 17.59 6.28
CA GLY A 486 1.78 17.08 6.89
C GLY A 486 1.19 15.83 6.24
N SER A 487 1.97 15.09 5.45
CA SER A 487 1.59 13.77 4.93
C SER A 487 2.50 12.70 5.52
N TYR A 488 1.93 11.74 6.25
CA TYR A 488 2.68 10.70 6.95
C TYR A 488 2.16 9.30 6.58
N GLU A 489 3.07 8.33 6.64
CA GLU A 489 2.80 6.89 6.45
C GLU A 489 3.68 6.05 7.36
N GLU A 490 3.23 4.83 7.70
CA GLU A 490 4.05 3.85 8.40
C GLU A 490 4.75 2.91 7.43
N LEU A 491 5.95 2.46 7.80
CA LEU A 491 6.71 1.48 7.02
C LEU A 491 6.60 0.08 7.62
N PRO A 492 6.87 -0.98 6.85
CA PRO A 492 6.97 -2.33 7.38
C PRO A 492 8.00 -2.40 8.52
N PRO A 493 7.70 -3.09 9.64
CA PRO A 493 8.56 -3.10 10.82
C PRO A 493 9.85 -3.90 10.63
N ASN A 494 9.91 -4.83 9.67
CA ASN A 494 11.10 -5.65 9.46
C ASN A 494 11.32 -6.00 7.97
N LEU A 495 12.49 -6.58 7.69
CA LEU A 495 12.91 -6.96 6.34
C LEU A 495 11.95 -7.94 5.67
N LEU A 496 11.43 -8.93 6.41
CA LEU A 496 10.56 -9.95 5.83
C LEU A 496 9.21 -9.37 5.41
N ASP A 497 8.66 -8.44 6.19
CA ASP A 497 7.40 -7.77 5.86
C ASP A 497 7.56 -6.78 4.70
N GLU A 498 8.71 -6.09 4.60
CA GLU A 498 9.06 -5.32 3.41
C GLU A 498 9.11 -6.23 2.17
N LEU A 499 9.80 -7.37 2.25
CA LEU A 499 9.91 -8.31 1.13
C LEU A 499 8.57 -8.92 0.71
N LYS A 500 7.66 -9.18 1.66
CA LYS A 500 6.27 -9.58 1.37
C LYS A 500 5.52 -8.48 0.61
N ARG A 501 5.70 -7.20 0.98
CA ARG A 501 5.14 -6.05 0.26
C ARG A 501 5.72 -5.94 -1.15
N ASP A 502 7.05 -5.98 -1.27
CA ASP A 502 7.76 -5.86 -2.54
C ASP A 502 7.45 -6.98 -3.53
N ARG A 503 7.22 -8.21 -3.06
CA ARG A 503 6.77 -9.31 -3.94
C ARG A 503 5.49 -8.96 -4.68
N ARG A 504 4.56 -8.24 -4.04
CA ARG A 504 3.29 -7.81 -4.64
C ARG A 504 3.52 -6.71 -5.67
N TRP A 505 4.31 -5.71 -5.31
CA TRP A 505 4.65 -4.60 -6.20
C TRP A 505 5.44 -5.06 -7.43
N CYS A 506 6.37 -6.00 -7.26
CA CYS A 506 7.10 -6.64 -8.34
C CYS A 506 6.15 -7.29 -9.35
N HIS A 507 5.23 -8.13 -8.86
CA HIS A 507 4.28 -8.80 -9.74
C HIS A 507 3.36 -7.80 -10.47
N GLY A 508 2.86 -6.78 -9.77
CA GLY A 508 2.03 -5.73 -10.36
C GLY A 508 2.77 -4.89 -11.40
N ASN A 509 4.04 -4.52 -11.16
CA ASN A 509 4.84 -3.76 -12.11
C ASN A 509 5.18 -4.55 -13.36
N LEU A 510 5.54 -5.84 -13.22
CA LEU A 510 5.75 -6.74 -14.37
C LEU A 510 4.48 -6.90 -15.21
N MET A 511 3.33 -7.04 -14.55
CA MET A 511 2.02 -7.09 -15.22
C MET A 511 1.71 -5.79 -15.98
N ASN A 512 1.93 -4.64 -15.35
CA ASN A 512 1.67 -3.32 -15.94
C ASN A 512 2.54 -3.03 -17.17
N PHE A 513 3.70 -3.66 -17.32
CA PHE A 513 4.55 -3.49 -18.51
C PHE A 513 3.83 -3.84 -19.82
N ARG A 514 2.82 -4.71 -19.78
CA ARG A 514 1.98 -5.02 -20.96
C ARG A 514 1.26 -3.78 -21.50
N LEU A 515 1.04 -2.77 -20.66
CA LEU A 515 0.43 -1.50 -21.04
C LEU A 515 1.39 -0.55 -21.76
N PHE A 516 2.69 -0.84 -21.78
CA PHE A 516 3.71 -0.04 -22.46
C PHE A 516 3.37 0.19 -23.94
N LEU A 517 2.80 -0.81 -24.61
CA LEU A 517 2.44 -0.77 -26.03
C LEU A 517 1.00 -0.29 -26.31
N VAL A 518 0.24 0.10 -25.28
CA VAL A 518 -1.15 0.57 -25.46
C VAL A 518 -1.19 1.93 -26.17
N LYS A 519 -2.15 2.09 -27.08
CA LYS A 519 -2.36 3.34 -27.84
C LYS A 519 -2.76 4.49 -26.89
N GLY A 520 -2.22 5.68 -27.15
CA GLY A 520 -2.56 6.90 -26.42
C GLY A 520 -1.74 7.12 -25.13
N MET A 521 -0.95 6.15 -24.67
CA MET A 521 -0.06 6.37 -23.53
C MET A 521 1.07 7.34 -23.88
N HIS A 522 1.23 8.38 -23.07
CA HIS A 522 2.28 9.38 -23.21
C HIS A 522 3.68 8.75 -23.04
N PRO A 523 4.72 9.18 -23.78
CA PRO A 523 6.07 8.63 -23.64
C PRO A 523 6.61 8.64 -22.21
N VAL A 524 6.24 9.64 -21.40
CA VAL A 524 6.66 9.72 -19.99
C VAL A 524 6.08 8.58 -19.16
N HIS A 525 4.78 8.29 -19.26
CA HIS A 525 4.19 7.16 -18.53
C HIS A 525 4.69 5.80 -19.04
N ARG A 526 5.12 5.69 -20.31
CA ARG A 526 5.84 4.50 -20.77
C ARG A 526 7.19 4.35 -20.08
N ALA A 527 7.93 5.44 -19.89
CA ALA A 527 9.14 5.43 -19.09
C ALA A 527 8.84 5.07 -17.63
N VAL A 528 7.72 5.54 -17.05
CA VAL A 528 7.25 5.14 -15.70
C VAL A 528 6.98 3.63 -15.60
N PHE A 529 6.33 3.02 -16.61
CA PHE A 529 6.16 1.56 -16.62
C PHE A 529 7.51 0.83 -16.73
N LEU A 530 8.45 1.34 -17.53
CA LEU A 530 9.79 0.77 -17.64
C LEU A 530 10.58 0.91 -16.33
N THR A 531 10.52 2.07 -15.67
CA THR A 531 11.18 2.27 -14.37
C THR A 531 10.59 1.33 -13.32
N GLY A 532 9.26 1.18 -13.26
CA GLY A 532 8.60 0.23 -12.37
C GLY A 532 9.07 -1.22 -12.56
N VAL A 533 9.30 -1.65 -13.80
CA VAL A 533 9.89 -2.97 -14.09
C VAL A 533 11.36 -3.02 -13.68
N MET A 534 12.16 -2.03 -14.06
CA MET A 534 13.59 -2.01 -13.81
C MET A 534 13.94 -1.94 -12.31
N SER A 535 13.08 -1.38 -11.47
CA SER A 535 13.22 -1.42 -10.00
C SER A 535 13.32 -2.84 -9.44
N TYR A 536 12.73 -3.84 -10.11
CA TYR A 536 12.81 -5.25 -9.70
C TYR A 536 13.65 -6.10 -10.67
N LEU A 537 13.57 -5.85 -11.98
CA LEU A 537 14.32 -6.59 -13.01
C LEU A 537 15.84 -6.32 -12.95
N SER A 538 16.27 -5.18 -12.40
CA SER A 538 17.69 -4.92 -12.18
C SER A 538 18.35 -5.95 -11.26
N ALA A 539 17.61 -6.51 -10.29
CA ALA A 539 18.16 -7.50 -9.34
C ALA A 539 18.62 -8.82 -10.01
N PRO A 540 17.80 -9.53 -10.81
CA PRO A 540 18.28 -10.70 -11.55
C PRO A 540 19.37 -10.35 -12.57
N LEU A 541 19.34 -9.14 -13.17
CA LEU A 541 20.41 -8.70 -14.07
C LEU A 541 21.75 -8.52 -13.33
N TRP A 542 21.74 -7.95 -12.13
CA TRP A 542 22.91 -7.86 -11.26
C TRP A 542 23.38 -9.24 -10.81
N PHE A 543 22.48 -10.12 -10.43
CA PHE A 543 22.82 -11.49 -10.05
C PHE A 543 23.47 -12.24 -11.23
N MET A 544 22.91 -12.14 -12.43
CA MET A 544 23.50 -12.70 -13.65
C MET A 544 24.86 -12.07 -13.96
N PHE A 545 25.03 -10.76 -13.77
CA PHE A 545 26.32 -10.11 -13.93
C PHE A 545 27.39 -10.70 -13.00
N LEU A 546 27.04 -10.98 -11.73
CA LEU A 546 27.94 -11.61 -10.76
C LEU A 546 28.26 -13.08 -11.11
N VAL A 547 27.27 -13.84 -11.56
CA VAL A 547 27.45 -15.23 -12.00
C VAL A 547 28.34 -15.29 -13.23
N LEU A 548 28.10 -14.47 -14.25
CA LEU A 548 28.93 -14.42 -15.45
C LEU A 548 30.35 -13.93 -15.14
N SER A 549 30.51 -12.95 -14.25
CA SER A 549 31.83 -12.48 -13.82
C SER A 549 32.60 -13.56 -13.07
N THR A 550 31.92 -14.32 -12.20
CA THR A 550 32.51 -15.48 -11.51
C THR A 550 32.87 -16.59 -12.49
N ALA A 551 32.00 -16.89 -13.46
CA ALA A 551 32.28 -17.88 -14.51
C ALA A 551 33.47 -17.48 -15.38
N LEU A 552 33.59 -16.19 -15.74
CA LEU A 552 34.74 -15.68 -16.48
C LEU A 552 36.03 -15.81 -15.65
N GLN A 553 35.97 -15.56 -14.34
CA GLN A 553 37.11 -15.78 -13.45
C GLN A 553 37.51 -17.26 -13.38
N VAL A 554 36.54 -18.17 -13.23
CA VAL A 554 36.79 -19.62 -13.23
C VAL A 554 37.46 -20.05 -14.54
N VAL A 555 36.95 -19.57 -15.68
CA VAL A 555 37.53 -19.81 -17.01
C VAL A 555 38.96 -19.28 -17.09
N HIS A 556 39.22 -18.05 -16.64
CA HIS A 556 40.56 -17.49 -16.64
C HIS A 556 41.53 -18.28 -15.75
N THR A 557 41.09 -18.78 -14.60
CA THR A 557 41.96 -19.54 -13.68
C THR A 557 42.21 -20.96 -14.15
N LEU A 558 41.21 -21.63 -14.75
CA LEU A 558 41.28 -23.06 -15.09
C LEU A 558 41.66 -23.34 -16.55
N MET A 559 41.47 -22.39 -17.46
CA MET A 559 41.80 -22.57 -18.88
C MET A 559 43.13 -21.89 -19.22
N GLU A 560 43.97 -22.61 -19.96
CA GLU A 560 45.22 -22.04 -20.48
C GLU A 560 44.92 -20.93 -21.51
N PRO A 561 45.50 -19.73 -21.37
CA PRO A 561 45.30 -18.64 -22.31
C PRO A 561 45.87 -19.01 -23.69
N GLN A 562 45.04 -18.90 -24.73
CA GLN A 562 45.47 -19.06 -26.12
C GLN A 562 46.03 -17.73 -26.65
N TYR A 563 47.34 -17.70 -26.89
CA TYR A 563 48.06 -16.51 -27.35
C TYR A 563 48.06 -16.32 -28.87
N PHE A 564 47.84 -17.40 -29.62
CA PHE A 564 47.82 -17.41 -31.09
C PHE A 564 46.43 -17.83 -31.55
N LEU A 565 45.67 -16.87 -32.07
CA LEU A 565 44.26 -17.04 -32.45
C LEU A 565 44.10 -17.30 -33.95
N GLN A 566 45.14 -16.99 -34.75
CA GLN A 566 45.18 -17.15 -36.20
C GLN A 566 46.41 -17.96 -36.65
N PRO A 567 46.33 -18.76 -37.73
CA PRO A 567 47.48 -19.44 -38.30
C PRO A 567 48.50 -18.43 -38.81
N ARG A 568 49.79 -18.69 -38.53
CA ARG A 568 50.92 -17.82 -38.92
C ARG A 568 50.93 -16.43 -38.27
N GLN A 569 50.23 -16.27 -37.14
CA GLN A 569 50.34 -15.07 -36.32
C GLN A 569 51.76 -14.94 -35.75
N LEU A 570 52.47 -13.87 -36.12
CA LEU A 570 53.88 -13.64 -35.78
C LEU A 570 54.11 -13.22 -34.33
N PHE A 571 53.11 -12.59 -33.68
CA PHE A 571 53.22 -12.07 -32.31
C PHE A 571 52.04 -12.54 -31.45
N PRO A 572 52.26 -13.01 -30.21
CA PRO A 572 51.18 -13.43 -29.32
C PRO A 572 50.28 -12.26 -28.91
N VAL A 573 48.95 -12.50 -28.84
CA VAL A 573 48.01 -11.58 -28.19
C VAL A 573 47.99 -11.90 -26.70
N TRP A 574 48.58 -11.01 -25.90
CA TRP A 574 48.55 -11.14 -24.44
C TRP A 574 47.21 -10.66 -23.89
N PRO A 575 46.53 -11.44 -23.03
CA PRO A 575 45.47 -10.91 -22.18
C PRO A 575 46.05 -9.78 -21.32
N GLN A 576 45.54 -8.56 -21.48
CA GLN A 576 46.00 -7.41 -20.70
C GLN A 576 44.98 -7.10 -19.61
N TRP A 577 45.38 -7.29 -18.35
CA TRP A 577 44.62 -6.81 -17.20
C TRP A 577 45.19 -5.46 -16.75
N ARG A 578 44.35 -4.42 -16.75
CA ARG A 578 44.74 -3.04 -16.37
C ARG A 578 44.14 -2.67 -15.00
N PRO A 579 44.82 -2.99 -13.89
CA PRO A 579 44.26 -2.83 -12.54
C PRO A 579 43.97 -1.36 -12.18
N GLU A 580 44.76 -0.41 -12.69
CA GLU A 580 44.55 1.02 -12.50
C GLU A 580 43.21 1.50 -13.09
N LEU A 581 42.84 0.99 -14.26
CA LEU A 581 41.55 1.32 -14.89
C LEU A 581 40.39 0.66 -14.13
N ALA A 582 40.58 -0.56 -13.63
CA ALA A 582 39.59 -1.25 -12.81
C ALA A 582 39.30 -0.49 -11.50
N ILE A 583 40.36 -0.04 -10.81
CA ILE A 583 40.23 0.79 -9.60
C ILE A 583 39.55 2.13 -9.92
N ALA A 584 39.89 2.78 -11.03
CA ALA A 584 39.25 4.03 -11.46
C ALA A 584 37.75 3.86 -11.76
N LEU A 585 37.37 2.81 -12.48
CA LEU A 585 35.97 2.51 -12.79
C LEU A 585 35.19 2.16 -11.51
N PHE A 586 35.78 1.35 -10.63
CA PHE A 586 35.20 1.02 -9.33
C PHE A 586 34.99 2.27 -8.48
N SER A 587 36.01 3.14 -8.37
CA SER A 587 35.95 4.38 -7.59
C SER A 587 34.89 5.34 -8.15
N THR A 588 34.80 5.47 -9.47
CA THR A 588 33.77 6.28 -10.13
C THR A 588 32.37 5.71 -9.85
N THR A 589 32.21 4.39 -9.86
CA THR A 589 30.94 3.73 -9.52
C THR A 589 30.55 3.96 -8.07
N LEU A 590 31.51 3.89 -7.13
CA LEU A 590 31.28 4.24 -5.73
C LEU A 590 30.80 5.70 -5.57
N VAL A 591 31.44 6.64 -6.27
CA VAL A 591 30.99 8.05 -6.27
C VAL A 591 29.55 8.16 -6.76
N LEU A 592 29.18 7.49 -7.86
CA LEU A 592 27.80 7.55 -8.37
C LEU A 592 26.77 7.00 -7.39
N LEU A 593 27.11 5.95 -6.64
CA LEU A 593 26.22 5.31 -5.68
C LEU A 593 26.11 6.11 -4.36
N PHE A 594 27.22 6.64 -3.85
CA PHE A 594 27.28 7.24 -2.52
C PHE A 594 27.22 8.77 -2.50
N LEU A 595 27.60 9.45 -3.59
CA LEU A 595 27.56 10.91 -3.65
C LEU A 595 26.14 11.47 -3.41
N PRO A 596 25.05 10.92 -3.97
CA PRO A 596 23.70 11.37 -3.63
C PRO A 596 23.37 11.34 -2.13
N LYS A 597 23.85 10.31 -1.42
CA LYS A 597 23.67 10.20 0.04
C LYS A 597 24.46 11.29 0.78
N LEU A 598 25.69 11.57 0.36
CA LEU A 598 26.51 12.66 0.90
C LEU A 598 25.88 14.04 0.65
N LEU A 599 25.41 14.29 -0.59
CA LEU A 599 24.71 15.53 -0.96
C LEU A 599 23.46 15.76 -0.11
N SER A 600 22.75 14.69 0.24
CA SER A 600 21.57 14.77 1.12
C SER A 600 21.95 15.25 2.53
N VAL A 601 23.05 14.75 3.09
CA VAL A 601 23.55 15.22 4.39
C VAL A 601 24.05 16.66 4.32
N ILE A 602 24.73 17.05 3.24
CA ILE A 602 25.15 18.44 2.99
C ILE A 602 23.92 19.36 2.94
N LEU A 603 22.84 18.94 2.29
CA LEU A 603 21.58 19.68 2.25
C LEU A 603 20.97 19.83 3.64
N VAL A 604 20.96 18.77 4.46
CA VAL A 604 20.51 18.82 5.85
C VAL A 604 21.36 19.78 6.67
N TRP A 605 22.68 19.79 6.48
CA TRP A 605 23.56 20.75 7.15
C TRP A 605 23.26 22.20 6.74
N ALA A 606 23.04 22.44 5.45
CA ALA A 606 22.70 23.77 4.93
C ALA A 606 21.34 24.28 5.43
N LYS A 607 20.35 23.39 5.57
CA LYS A 607 18.99 23.74 6.05
C LYS A 607 18.83 23.71 7.58
N GLY A 608 19.76 23.06 8.28
CA GLY A 608 19.76 22.93 9.74
C GLY A 608 19.67 21.47 10.19
N ALA A 609 20.72 20.99 10.89
CA ALA A 609 20.81 19.60 11.32
C ALA A 609 20.22 19.31 12.71
N LYS A 610 19.69 20.33 13.40
CA LYS A 610 19.24 20.22 14.80
C LYS A 610 18.14 19.16 14.98
N GLU A 611 17.16 19.16 14.09
CA GLU A 611 16.02 18.23 14.10
C GLU A 611 16.40 16.78 13.82
N TYR A 612 17.61 16.54 13.29
CA TYR A 612 18.14 15.20 13.03
C TYR A 612 19.18 14.77 14.09
N GLY A 613 19.22 15.44 15.25
CA GLY A 613 20.17 15.16 16.33
C GLY A 613 21.51 15.89 16.25
N GLY A 614 21.71 16.75 15.25
CA GLY A 614 22.92 17.57 15.04
C GLY A 614 23.87 17.03 13.96
N ALA A 615 24.74 17.90 13.44
CA ALA A 615 25.53 17.64 12.23
C ALA A 615 26.37 16.34 12.30
N VAL A 616 27.07 16.11 13.43
CA VAL A 616 27.89 14.91 13.65
C VAL A 616 27.02 13.64 13.72
N ARG A 617 25.88 13.70 14.41
CA ARG A 617 25.00 12.53 14.58
C ARG A 617 24.31 12.15 13.27
N VAL A 618 23.97 13.12 12.43
CA VAL A 618 23.49 12.87 11.06
C VAL A 618 24.53 12.13 10.24
N PHE A 619 25.79 12.56 10.31
CA PHE A 619 26.88 11.88 9.59
C PHE A 619 27.09 10.45 10.09
N LEU A 620 27.11 10.22 11.40
CA LEU A 620 27.18 8.87 11.98
C LEU A 620 25.96 8.02 11.59
N SER A 621 24.77 8.62 11.52
CA SER A 621 23.54 7.96 11.08
C SER A 621 23.61 7.55 9.61
N LEU A 622 24.18 8.40 8.74
CA LEU A 622 24.50 8.08 7.36
C LEU A 622 25.46 6.89 7.27
N LEU A 623 26.54 6.86 8.07
CA LEU A 623 27.49 5.73 8.05
C LEU A 623 26.83 4.41 8.49
N LEU A 624 26.01 4.47 9.55
CA LEU A 624 25.26 3.32 10.05
C LEU A 624 24.24 2.82 9.02
N GLU A 625 23.49 3.73 8.40
CA GLU A 625 22.55 3.40 7.33
C GLU A 625 23.29 2.83 6.11
N MET A 626 24.43 3.38 5.72
CA MET A 626 25.25 2.88 4.61
C MET A 626 25.72 1.45 4.86
N LEU A 627 26.22 1.16 6.06
CA LEU A 627 26.60 -0.20 6.46
C LEU A 627 25.41 -1.15 6.33
N PHE A 628 24.25 -0.74 6.83
CA PHE A 628 23.03 -1.53 6.78
C PHE A 628 22.53 -1.77 5.34
N SER A 629 22.54 -0.73 4.51
CA SER A 629 22.21 -0.79 3.08
C SER A 629 23.12 -1.76 2.32
N VAL A 630 24.44 -1.71 2.56
CA VAL A 630 25.41 -2.62 1.93
C VAL A 630 25.14 -4.07 2.33
N LEU A 631 24.84 -4.33 3.61
CA LEU A 631 24.51 -5.67 4.10
C LEU A 631 23.19 -6.21 3.53
N LEU A 632 22.21 -5.35 3.28
CA LEU A 632 20.90 -5.78 2.79
C LEU A 632 20.81 -5.87 1.26
N ALA A 633 21.62 -5.13 0.51
CA ALA A 633 21.49 -5.08 -0.95
C ALA A 633 21.62 -6.47 -1.63
N PRO A 634 22.62 -7.32 -1.30
CA PRO A 634 22.72 -8.68 -1.85
C PRO A 634 21.55 -9.59 -1.45
N VAL A 635 21.04 -9.42 -0.23
CA VAL A 635 19.88 -10.18 0.28
C VAL A 635 18.63 -9.83 -0.51
N ARG A 636 18.34 -8.54 -0.68
CA ARG A 636 17.22 -8.04 -1.50
C ARG A 636 17.37 -8.48 -2.96
N MET A 637 18.59 -8.45 -3.51
CA MET A 637 18.87 -8.89 -4.89
C MET A 637 18.41 -10.34 -5.13
N LEU A 638 18.73 -11.27 -4.22
CA LEU A 638 18.32 -12.67 -4.35
C LEU A 638 16.80 -12.84 -4.22
N PHE A 639 16.15 -12.17 -3.26
CA PHE A 639 14.69 -12.23 -3.13
C PHE A 639 13.98 -11.66 -4.36
N HIS A 640 14.40 -10.49 -4.85
CA HIS A 640 13.85 -9.89 -6.05
C HIS A 640 14.07 -10.76 -7.29
N THR A 641 15.22 -11.42 -7.40
CA THR A 641 15.48 -12.42 -8.45
C THR A 641 14.45 -13.56 -8.38
N VAL A 642 14.22 -14.12 -7.19
CA VAL A 642 13.19 -15.16 -6.99
C VAL A 642 11.81 -14.65 -7.34
N PHE A 643 11.44 -13.42 -6.95
CA PHE A 643 10.13 -12.84 -7.24
C PHE A 643 9.90 -12.67 -8.74
N VAL A 644 10.88 -12.13 -9.46
CA VAL A 644 10.80 -11.93 -10.92
C VAL A 644 10.68 -13.29 -11.62
N VAL A 645 11.56 -14.25 -11.30
CA VAL A 645 11.53 -15.60 -11.89
C VAL A 645 10.20 -16.30 -11.57
N SER A 646 9.74 -16.25 -10.32
CA SER A 646 8.46 -16.84 -9.90
C SER A 646 7.27 -16.24 -10.66
N ALA A 647 7.28 -14.93 -10.92
CA ALA A 647 6.23 -14.25 -11.67
C ALA A 647 6.16 -14.74 -13.12
N PHE A 648 7.32 -14.92 -13.78
CA PHE A 648 7.42 -15.48 -15.14
C PHE A 648 7.06 -16.97 -15.21
N LEU A 649 7.38 -17.75 -14.17
CA LEU A 649 6.99 -19.17 -14.06
C LEU A 649 5.52 -19.38 -13.65
N GLY A 650 4.80 -18.32 -13.29
CA GLY A 650 3.39 -18.38 -12.92
C GLY A 650 3.11 -18.93 -11.52
N TRP A 651 4.10 -18.95 -10.62
CA TRP A 651 3.90 -19.42 -9.25
C TRP A 651 3.02 -18.44 -8.47
N SER A 652 1.87 -18.95 -7.99
CA SER A 652 0.84 -18.13 -7.36
C SER A 652 1.35 -17.38 -6.13
N VAL A 653 1.01 -16.09 -6.04
CA VAL A 653 1.18 -15.30 -4.83
C VAL A 653 -0.08 -15.48 -3.97
N GLN A 654 0.00 -16.26 -2.89
CA GLN A 654 -1.06 -16.27 -1.88
C GLN A 654 -1.03 -14.94 -1.10
N TRP A 655 -2.20 -14.35 -0.93
CA TRP A 655 -2.40 -13.04 -0.30
C TRP A 655 -2.84 -13.23 1.14
N ASN A 656 -1.96 -12.90 2.09
CA ASN A 656 -2.32 -12.73 3.50
C ASN A 656 -2.03 -11.26 3.86
N SER A 657 -2.93 -10.61 4.60
CA SER A 657 -2.66 -9.28 5.15
C SER A 657 -1.38 -9.36 6.00
N PRO A 658 -0.41 -8.44 5.86
CA PRO A 658 0.76 -8.41 6.72
C PRO A 658 0.31 -8.29 8.18
N GLN A 659 0.85 -9.12 9.06
CA GLN A 659 0.74 -8.86 10.50
C GLN A 659 1.50 -7.57 10.79
N ARG A 660 0.89 -6.67 11.57
CA ARG A 660 1.41 -5.32 11.85
C ARG A 660 1.80 -5.11 13.31
N ASP A 661 1.81 -6.17 14.12
CA ASP A 661 2.42 -6.13 15.44
C ASP A 661 3.95 -6.13 15.34
N ASP A 662 4.58 -5.46 16.30
CA ASP A 662 6.03 -5.26 16.45
C ASP A 662 6.77 -6.56 16.85
N ASP A 663 6.36 -7.68 16.25
CA ASP A 663 6.91 -8.99 16.53
C ASP A 663 8.28 -9.12 15.88
N ALA A 664 9.31 -9.14 16.74
CA ALA A 664 10.67 -9.38 16.33
C ALA A 664 10.76 -10.72 15.58
N THR A 665 11.40 -10.72 14.41
CA THR A 665 11.60 -11.93 13.61
C THR A 665 12.30 -13.01 14.45
N PRO A 666 11.66 -14.17 14.68
CA PRO A 666 12.26 -15.26 15.42
C PRO A 666 13.46 -15.84 14.66
N TRP A 667 14.43 -16.38 15.40
CA TRP A 667 15.60 -17.05 14.80
C TRP A 667 15.19 -18.19 13.85
N SER A 668 14.18 -18.97 14.22
CA SER A 668 13.66 -20.07 13.40
C SER A 668 13.17 -19.56 12.04
N GLU A 669 12.36 -18.51 12.03
CA GLU A 669 11.88 -17.91 10.78
C GLU A 669 13.03 -17.32 9.96
N ALA A 670 13.96 -16.62 10.60
CA ALA A 670 15.12 -16.05 9.92
C ALA A 670 15.97 -17.12 9.21
N PHE A 671 16.29 -18.23 9.88
CA PHE A 671 17.05 -19.32 9.26
C PHE A 671 16.25 -20.07 8.18
N VAL A 672 14.93 -20.23 8.34
CA VAL A 672 14.09 -20.84 7.29
C VAL A 672 14.03 -19.95 6.04
N ARG A 673 13.94 -18.63 6.19
CA ARG A 673 13.82 -17.69 5.06
C ARG A 673 15.17 -17.37 4.40
N HIS A 674 16.24 -17.27 5.18
CA HIS A 674 17.57 -16.85 4.72
C HIS A 674 18.58 -18.00 4.60
N GLY A 675 18.24 -19.22 5.05
CA GLY A 675 19.20 -20.34 5.08
C GLY A 675 19.81 -20.68 3.73
N SER A 676 19.02 -20.63 2.65
CA SER A 676 19.54 -20.84 1.29
C SER A 676 20.55 -19.79 0.86
N GLN A 677 20.38 -18.53 1.30
CA GLN A 677 21.29 -17.43 1.01
C GLN A 677 22.60 -17.58 1.78
N LEU A 678 22.52 -17.98 3.05
CA LEU A 678 23.69 -18.28 3.86
C LEU A 678 24.52 -19.41 3.24
N ILE A 679 23.87 -20.51 2.84
CA ILE A 679 24.54 -21.65 2.20
C ILE A 679 25.18 -21.21 0.88
N LEU A 680 24.45 -20.47 0.04
CA LEU A 680 24.98 -19.94 -1.21
C LEU A 680 26.21 -19.06 -0.96
N GLY A 681 26.15 -18.18 0.04
CA GLY A 681 27.28 -17.35 0.46
C GLY A 681 28.50 -18.18 0.85
N LEU A 682 28.33 -19.18 1.72
CA LEU A 682 29.43 -20.06 2.16
C LEU A 682 30.05 -20.83 0.99
N VAL A 683 29.23 -21.45 0.14
CA VAL A 683 29.71 -22.21 -1.03
C VAL A 683 30.47 -21.30 -2.00
N TRP A 684 29.94 -20.09 -2.26
CA TRP A 684 30.59 -19.12 -3.13
C TRP A 684 31.91 -18.61 -2.52
N ALA A 685 31.94 -18.35 -1.20
CA ALA A 685 33.15 -17.95 -0.47
C ALA A 685 34.25 -19.00 -0.60
N ILE A 686 33.93 -20.25 -0.26
CA ILE A 686 34.87 -21.37 -0.20
C ILE A 686 35.36 -21.70 -1.61
N GLY A 687 34.46 -21.73 -2.59
CA GLY A 687 34.82 -21.97 -3.99
C GLY A 687 35.79 -20.91 -4.53
N MET A 688 35.56 -19.64 -4.23
CA MET A 688 36.46 -18.56 -4.66
C MET A 688 37.76 -18.52 -3.86
N ALA A 689 37.74 -18.82 -2.56
CA ALA A 689 38.95 -18.94 -1.75
C ALA A 689 39.88 -20.05 -2.27
N TRP A 690 39.29 -21.14 -2.77
CA TRP A 690 40.03 -22.26 -3.36
C TRP A 690 40.63 -21.92 -4.73
N LEU A 691 39.94 -21.11 -5.56
CA LEU A 691 40.39 -20.73 -6.91
C LEU A 691 41.32 -19.52 -6.93
N ASP A 692 40.89 -18.39 -6.35
CA ASP A 692 41.67 -17.15 -6.28
C ASP A 692 41.25 -16.28 -5.09
N LEU A 693 42.09 -16.28 -4.06
CA LEU A 693 41.86 -15.52 -2.83
C LEU A 693 41.79 -14.00 -3.07
N ARG A 694 42.43 -13.48 -4.13
CA ARG A 694 42.37 -12.03 -4.45
C ARG A 694 40.98 -11.64 -4.95
N PHE A 695 40.34 -12.50 -5.72
CA PHE A 695 38.98 -12.26 -6.23
C PHE A 695 37.94 -12.31 -5.11
N LEU A 696 38.15 -13.14 -4.08
CA LEU A 696 37.28 -13.19 -2.91
C LEU A 696 37.17 -11.83 -2.20
N TRP A 697 38.25 -11.03 -2.14
CA TRP A 697 38.19 -9.69 -1.55
C TRP A 697 37.23 -8.77 -2.29
N TRP A 698 37.17 -8.85 -3.62
CA TRP A 698 36.22 -8.09 -4.44
C TRP A 698 34.78 -8.55 -4.26
N LEU A 699 34.56 -9.86 -4.06
CA LEU A 699 33.24 -10.43 -3.77
C LEU A 699 32.83 -10.34 -2.29
N SER A 700 33.74 -9.96 -1.40
CA SER A 700 33.53 -10.02 0.05
C SER A 700 32.30 -9.25 0.52
N PRO A 701 31.95 -8.04 0.03
CA PRO A 701 30.75 -7.35 0.48
C PRO A 701 29.48 -8.13 0.17
N ILE A 702 29.47 -8.90 -0.92
CA ILE A 702 28.31 -9.69 -1.35
C ILE A 702 28.21 -10.94 -0.51
N VAL A 703 29.29 -11.73 -0.47
CA VAL A 703 29.32 -13.03 0.20
C VAL A 703 29.13 -12.89 1.70
N PHE A 704 29.77 -11.89 2.33
CA PHE A 704 29.62 -11.61 3.76
C PHE A 704 28.17 -11.22 4.12
N SER A 705 27.55 -10.39 3.29
CA SER A 705 26.14 -10.01 3.45
C SER A 705 25.20 -11.21 3.39
N LEU A 706 25.44 -12.15 2.47
CA LEU A 706 24.64 -13.37 2.35
C LEU A 706 24.81 -14.29 3.57
N ILE A 707 26.04 -14.46 4.05
CA ILE A 707 26.35 -15.28 5.22
C ILE A 707 25.71 -14.68 6.49
N LEU A 708 25.77 -13.36 6.65
CA LEU A 708 25.20 -12.67 7.82
C LEU A 708 23.69 -12.44 7.74
N SER A 709 23.04 -12.77 6.63
CA SER A 709 21.65 -12.40 6.40
C SER A 709 20.66 -12.83 7.50
N PRO A 710 20.73 -14.04 8.11
CA PRO A 710 19.81 -14.40 9.19
C PRO A 710 20.02 -13.54 10.44
N PHE A 711 21.27 -13.22 10.78
CA PHE A 711 21.64 -12.40 11.93
C PHE A 711 21.17 -10.96 11.74
N VAL A 712 21.45 -10.38 10.58
CA VAL A 712 21.03 -9.01 10.25
C VAL A 712 19.50 -8.89 10.30
N SER A 713 18.76 -9.88 9.79
CA SER A 713 17.30 -9.90 9.85
C SER A 713 16.80 -9.88 11.31
N VAL A 714 17.33 -10.75 12.18
CA VAL A 714 16.88 -10.84 13.60
C VAL A 714 17.26 -9.62 14.42
N TYR A 715 18.48 -9.09 14.26
CA TYR A 715 18.90 -7.93 15.04
C TYR A 715 18.17 -6.66 14.56
N SER A 716 17.98 -6.50 13.26
CA SER A 716 17.30 -5.31 12.74
C SER A 716 15.81 -5.27 13.05
N SER A 717 15.15 -6.43 13.23
CA SER A 717 13.73 -6.49 13.61
C SER A 717 13.43 -6.14 15.07
N ARG A 718 14.44 -5.84 15.91
CA ARG A 718 14.22 -5.58 17.34
C ARG A 718 13.96 -4.10 17.64
N ALA A 719 12.83 -3.81 18.29
CA ALA A 719 12.49 -2.48 18.82
C ALA A 719 13.51 -1.97 19.84
N VAL A 720 14.03 -2.83 20.73
CA VAL A 720 15.01 -2.44 21.77
C VAL A 720 16.25 -1.78 21.18
N LEU A 721 16.77 -2.29 20.06
CA LEU A 721 17.93 -1.71 19.38
C LEU A 721 17.58 -0.38 18.71
N GLY A 722 16.41 -0.29 18.06
CA GLY A 722 15.95 0.95 17.46
C GLY A 722 15.70 2.06 18.49
N LEU A 723 15.03 1.76 19.61
CA LEU A 723 14.84 2.68 20.73
C LEU A 723 16.17 3.11 21.37
N SER A 724 17.18 2.23 21.38
CA SER A 724 18.52 2.59 21.85
C SER A 724 19.22 3.57 20.89
N CYS A 725 19.09 3.39 19.58
CA CYS A 725 19.53 4.38 18.58
C CYS A 725 18.79 5.72 18.75
N LYS A 726 17.46 5.69 18.96
CA LYS A 726 16.65 6.89 19.24
C LYS A 726 17.16 7.66 20.45
N ARG A 727 17.41 6.97 21.58
CA ARG A 727 18.01 7.56 22.80
C ARG A 727 19.39 8.17 22.54
N ALA A 728 20.20 7.54 21.70
CA ALA A 728 21.49 8.08 21.25
C ALA A 728 21.35 9.24 20.24
N LYS A 729 20.14 9.58 19.79
CA LYS A 729 19.82 10.49 18.69
C LYS A 729 20.53 10.12 17.38
N LEU A 730 20.66 8.82 17.13
CA LEU A 730 21.09 8.25 15.86
C LEU A 730 19.85 7.81 15.07
N LEU A 731 19.91 7.95 13.74
CA LEU A 731 18.78 7.70 12.84
C LEU A 731 17.54 8.50 13.26
N MET A 732 17.74 9.73 13.72
CA MET A 732 16.66 10.63 14.18
C MET A 732 16.09 11.38 12.99
N ILE A 733 14.77 11.43 12.91
CA ILE A 733 14.02 12.24 11.92
C ILE A 733 13.36 13.45 12.59
N PRO A 734 13.06 14.53 11.84
CA PRO A 734 12.41 15.71 12.41
C PRO A 734 11.10 15.42 13.12
N GLU A 735 10.32 14.47 12.59
CA GLU A 735 9.05 14.03 13.13
C GLU A 735 9.18 13.33 14.50
N GLU A 736 10.40 13.00 14.96
CA GLU A 736 10.67 12.51 16.31
C GLU A 736 11.25 13.57 17.24
N PHE A 737 11.89 14.59 16.67
CA PHE A 737 12.45 15.71 17.43
C PHE A 737 11.35 16.69 17.84
N ASN A 738 10.46 17.03 16.90
CA ASN A 738 9.29 17.85 17.13
C ASN A 738 8.07 17.10 16.54
N PRO A 739 7.46 16.19 17.31
CA PRO A 739 6.43 15.31 16.78
C PRO A 739 5.18 16.10 16.37
N PRO A 740 4.71 15.94 15.11
CA PRO A 740 3.47 16.55 14.65
C PRO A 740 2.29 16.17 15.55
N ARG A 741 1.37 17.11 15.74
CA ARG A 741 0.17 16.92 16.59
C ARG A 741 -0.61 15.68 16.16
N GLU A 742 -0.75 15.44 14.87
CA GLU A 742 -1.51 14.33 14.31
C GLU A 742 -0.89 12.97 14.68
N LEU A 743 0.45 12.87 14.70
CA LEU A 743 1.12 11.62 15.06
C LEU A 743 1.02 11.35 16.57
N VAL A 744 1.16 12.40 17.40
CA VAL A 744 0.96 12.28 18.85
C VAL A 744 -0.48 11.89 19.18
N ALA A 745 -1.46 12.55 18.55
CA ALA A 745 -2.87 12.25 18.72
C ALA A 745 -3.20 10.82 18.25
N THR A 746 -2.59 10.36 17.14
CA THR A 746 -2.74 8.99 16.66
C THR A 746 -2.27 7.97 17.71
N ASP A 747 -1.11 8.18 18.33
CA ASP A 747 -0.60 7.29 19.39
C ASP A 747 -1.52 7.29 20.62
N GLU A 748 -1.96 8.47 21.05
CA GLU A 748 -2.89 8.62 22.18
C GLU A 748 -4.22 7.90 21.93
N TYR A 749 -4.84 8.12 20.76
CA TYR A 749 -6.08 7.48 20.39
C TYR A 749 -5.91 5.99 20.12
N CYS A 750 -4.76 5.54 19.63
CA CYS A 750 -4.47 4.11 19.49
C CYS A 750 -4.50 3.42 20.86
N ARG A 751 -3.85 4.02 21.85
CA ARG A 751 -3.87 3.53 23.24
C ARG A 751 -5.28 3.55 23.84
N LEU A 752 -6.07 4.58 23.56
CA LEU A 752 -7.47 4.67 24.00
C LEU A 752 -8.34 3.59 23.32
N ASN A 753 -8.18 3.41 22.02
CA ASN A 753 -8.94 2.43 21.24
C ASN A 753 -8.58 1.01 21.66
N HIS A 754 -7.31 0.72 21.99
CA HIS A 754 -6.92 -0.57 22.56
C HIS A 754 -7.63 -0.91 23.87
N GLN A 755 -7.91 0.08 24.73
CA GLN A 755 -8.70 -0.15 25.95
C GLN A 755 -10.17 -0.48 25.64
N ARG A 756 -10.66 -0.04 24.48
CA ARG A 756 -12.03 -0.26 24.00
C ARG A 756 -12.13 -1.37 22.95
N ARG A 757 -11.03 -2.10 22.69
CA ARG A 757 -10.94 -3.13 21.66
C ARG A 757 -12.02 -4.17 21.81
N LEU A 758 -12.57 -4.62 20.68
CA LEU A 758 -13.58 -5.66 20.64
C LEU A 758 -13.00 -6.96 20.11
N ASP A 759 -12.61 -7.84 21.03
CA ASP A 759 -12.21 -9.20 20.68
C ASP A 759 -13.42 -10.12 20.49
N ASN A 760 -13.28 -11.11 19.59
CA ASN A 760 -14.32 -12.09 19.27
C ASN A 760 -15.64 -11.44 18.80
N GLY A 761 -15.53 -10.43 17.95
CA GLY A 761 -16.64 -9.59 17.52
C GLY A 761 -17.88 -10.34 17.02
N PHE A 762 -17.73 -11.49 16.34
CA PHE A 762 -18.86 -12.31 15.92
C PHE A 762 -19.63 -12.87 17.12
N MET A 763 -18.93 -13.41 18.12
CA MET A 763 -19.58 -13.93 19.33
C MET A 763 -20.25 -12.80 20.12
N GLN A 764 -19.64 -11.62 20.15
CA GLN A 764 -20.25 -10.44 20.75
C GLN A 764 -21.52 -10.00 20.00
N ALA A 765 -21.52 -10.01 18.67
CA ALA A 765 -22.72 -9.73 17.88
C ALA A 765 -23.85 -10.76 18.04
N VAL A 766 -23.53 -11.99 18.48
CA VAL A 766 -24.52 -13.03 18.77
C VAL A 766 -25.11 -12.89 20.18
N PHE A 767 -24.32 -12.48 21.18
CA PHE A 767 -24.75 -12.52 22.59
C PHE A 767 -24.94 -11.16 23.25
N ASP A 768 -24.10 -10.17 22.93
CA ASP A 768 -24.20 -8.85 23.53
C ASP A 768 -25.38 -8.06 22.91
N PRO A 769 -26.36 -7.60 23.72
CA PRO A 769 -27.54 -6.90 23.22
C PRO A 769 -27.24 -5.67 22.35
N SER A 770 -26.20 -4.92 22.69
CA SER A 770 -25.86 -3.65 22.04
C SER A 770 -25.09 -3.90 20.74
N VAL A 771 -24.08 -4.78 20.78
CA VAL A 771 -23.33 -5.18 19.58
C VAL A 771 -24.25 -5.90 18.58
N ASN A 772 -25.19 -6.72 19.06
CA ASN A 772 -26.20 -7.33 18.21
C ASN A 772 -27.08 -6.28 17.51
N ALA A 773 -27.55 -5.28 18.24
CA ALA A 773 -28.36 -4.20 17.69
C ALA A 773 -27.58 -3.41 16.62
N LEU A 774 -26.30 -3.12 16.88
CA LEU A 774 -25.40 -2.49 15.92
C LEU A 774 -25.20 -3.34 14.66
N ALA A 775 -24.86 -4.61 14.82
CA ALA A 775 -24.66 -5.54 13.71
C ALA A 775 -25.94 -5.69 12.86
N SER A 776 -27.10 -5.77 13.50
CA SER A 776 -28.40 -5.87 12.84
C SER A 776 -28.73 -4.60 12.06
N ALA A 777 -28.56 -3.40 12.65
CA ALA A 777 -28.87 -2.15 11.98
C ALA A 777 -27.88 -1.77 10.87
N MET A 778 -26.65 -2.27 10.93
CA MET A 778 -25.62 -2.09 9.88
C MET A 778 -25.76 -3.10 8.73
N ALA A 779 -26.45 -4.22 8.95
CA ALA A 779 -26.70 -5.22 7.93
C ALA A 779 -27.70 -4.69 6.87
N THR A 780 -27.67 -5.26 5.66
CA THR A 780 -28.50 -4.76 4.54
C THR A 780 -29.34 -5.87 3.92
N ALA A 781 -30.64 -5.91 4.18
CA ALA A 781 -31.53 -6.80 3.44
C ALA A 781 -31.77 -6.24 2.03
N ARG A 782 -31.30 -6.95 0.99
CA ARG A 782 -31.40 -6.48 -0.41
C ARG A 782 -32.68 -6.93 -1.12
N HIS A 783 -33.34 -7.93 -0.58
CA HIS A 783 -34.51 -8.54 -1.19
C HIS A 783 -35.74 -8.17 -0.38
N ARG A 784 -36.84 -7.93 -1.10
CA ARG A 784 -38.17 -7.94 -0.50
C ARG A 784 -38.47 -9.35 0.01
N PHE A 785 -39.49 -9.47 0.84
CA PHE A 785 -39.95 -10.78 1.29
C PHE A 785 -40.15 -11.76 0.12
N SER A 786 -39.60 -12.97 0.28
CA SER A 786 -39.78 -14.09 -0.61
C SER A 786 -39.61 -15.37 0.19
N ARG A 787 -40.55 -16.31 0.03
CA ARG A 787 -40.52 -17.58 0.76
C ARG A 787 -39.21 -18.34 0.59
N ALA A 788 -38.66 -18.36 -0.64
CA ALA A 788 -37.38 -19.02 -0.91
C ALA A 788 -36.19 -18.37 -0.17
N ILE A 789 -36.23 -17.06 0.06
CA ILE A 789 -35.18 -16.37 0.83
C ILE A 789 -35.35 -16.69 2.32
N GLU A 790 -36.59 -16.79 2.76
CA GLU A 790 -36.93 -17.13 4.14
C GLU A 790 -36.50 -18.55 4.51
N ASP A 791 -36.80 -19.52 3.65
CA ASP A 791 -36.34 -20.91 3.81
C ASP A 791 -34.80 -20.98 3.92
N VAL A 792 -34.09 -20.18 3.11
CA VAL A 792 -32.62 -20.09 3.16
C VAL A 792 -32.12 -19.44 4.46
N ARG A 793 -32.83 -18.44 5.00
CA ARG A 793 -32.48 -17.82 6.28
C ARG A 793 -32.65 -18.80 7.42
N GLU A 794 -33.78 -19.49 7.49
CA GLU A 794 -34.05 -20.52 8.50
C GLU A 794 -33.00 -21.63 8.44
N GLN A 795 -32.69 -22.11 7.22
CA GLN A 795 -31.67 -23.13 7.04
C GLN A 795 -30.29 -22.65 7.51
N ASN A 796 -29.87 -21.43 7.15
CA ASN A 796 -28.58 -20.88 7.57
C ASN A 796 -28.46 -20.73 9.10
N VAL A 797 -29.51 -20.26 9.75
CA VAL A 797 -29.55 -20.11 11.22
C VAL A 797 -29.52 -21.48 11.90
N ARG A 798 -30.33 -22.43 11.42
CA ARG A 798 -30.38 -23.80 11.94
C ARG A 798 -29.05 -24.54 11.75
N ASP A 799 -28.44 -24.43 10.58
CA ASP A 799 -27.15 -25.06 10.28
C ASP A 799 -26.01 -24.51 11.14
N ALA A 800 -26.05 -23.21 11.48
CA ALA A 800 -25.10 -22.60 12.40
C ALA A 800 -25.31 -23.10 13.84
N LEU A 801 -26.56 -23.08 14.33
CA LEU A 801 -26.92 -23.48 15.69
C LEU A 801 -26.69 -24.97 15.98
N ASN A 802 -26.77 -25.84 14.96
CA ASN A 802 -26.51 -27.27 15.07
C ASN A 802 -25.01 -27.62 15.21
N ARG A 803 -24.11 -26.64 15.05
CA ARG A 803 -22.65 -26.80 15.15
C ARG A 803 -22.14 -26.11 16.39
N LYS A 804 -20.92 -26.47 16.81
CA LYS A 804 -20.20 -25.67 17.81
C LYS A 804 -19.79 -24.32 17.19
N PRO A 805 -19.70 -23.22 17.96
CA PRO A 805 -19.30 -21.92 17.43
C PRO A 805 -18.01 -21.95 16.61
N GLU A 806 -17.01 -22.73 17.07
CA GLU A 806 -15.70 -22.90 16.43
C GLU A 806 -15.76 -23.62 15.07
N GLU A 807 -16.79 -24.44 14.83
CA GLU A 807 -17.00 -25.21 13.60
C GLU A 807 -17.74 -24.40 12.52
N VAL A 808 -18.31 -23.25 12.88
CA VAL A 808 -18.98 -22.34 11.93
C VAL A 808 -17.91 -21.58 11.15
N SER A 809 -17.79 -21.89 9.86
CA SER A 809 -16.79 -21.28 8.98
C SER A 809 -16.95 -19.76 8.85
N ASN A 810 -15.85 -19.04 8.58
CA ASN A 810 -15.87 -17.59 8.38
C ASN A 810 -16.87 -17.14 7.30
N ASN A 811 -17.03 -17.92 6.22
CA ASN A 811 -18.00 -17.60 5.17
C ASN A 811 -19.46 -17.68 5.68
N GLN A 812 -19.78 -18.67 6.52
CA GLN A 812 -21.10 -18.79 7.15
C GLN A 812 -21.33 -17.65 8.15
N ARG A 813 -20.34 -17.36 9.00
CA ARG A 813 -20.39 -16.20 9.93
C ARG A 813 -20.64 -14.89 9.20
N LEU A 814 -19.92 -14.62 8.10
CA LEU A 814 -20.13 -13.44 7.26
C LEU A 814 -21.51 -13.39 6.60
N ALA A 815 -22.06 -14.54 6.19
CA ALA A 815 -23.40 -14.62 5.63
C ALA A 815 -24.45 -14.23 6.67
N LEU A 816 -24.31 -14.74 7.91
CA LEU A 816 -25.16 -14.38 9.04
C LEU A 816 -25.07 -12.89 9.37
N LEU A 817 -23.86 -12.33 9.44
CA LEU A 817 -23.62 -10.89 9.68
C LEU A 817 -24.06 -9.98 8.51
N SER A 818 -24.38 -10.55 7.35
CA SER A 818 -24.77 -9.78 6.18
C SER A 818 -26.26 -9.49 6.15
N ASP A 819 -27.09 -10.31 6.78
CA ASP A 819 -28.55 -10.15 6.76
C ASP A 819 -29.06 -9.80 8.18
N PRO A 820 -29.77 -8.67 8.36
CA PRO A 820 -30.28 -8.27 9.67
C PRO A 820 -31.14 -9.34 10.33
N VAL A 821 -31.90 -10.10 9.53
CA VAL A 821 -32.82 -11.13 10.04
C VAL A 821 -32.04 -12.30 10.64
N THR A 822 -31.03 -12.81 9.95
CA THR A 822 -30.32 -14.02 10.39
C THR A 822 -29.50 -13.79 11.66
N ILE A 823 -28.84 -12.63 11.78
CA ILE A 823 -28.07 -12.33 13.00
C ILE A 823 -28.99 -12.04 14.19
N SER A 824 -30.14 -11.40 13.95
CA SER A 824 -31.15 -11.15 14.99
C SER A 824 -31.80 -12.45 15.47
N ARG A 825 -32.13 -13.38 14.58
CA ARG A 825 -32.68 -14.69 14.95
C ARG A 825 -31.68 -15.56 15.68
N LEU A 826 -30.42 -15.55 15.25
CA LEU A 826 -29.36 -16.27 15.92
C LEU A 826 -29.23 -15.78 17.38
N HIS A 827 -29.25 -14.46 17.58
CA HIS A 827 -29.27 -13.84 18.91
C HIS A 827 -30.51 -14.24 19.72
N TYR A 828 -31.70 -14.14 19.13
CA TYR A 828 -32.95 -14.53 19.79
C TYR A 828 -32.93 -16.00 20.26
N HIS A 829 -32.51 -16.93 19.41
CA HIS A 829 -32.50 -18.36 19.75
C HIS A 829 -31.52 -18.72 20.87
N VAL A 830 -30.32 -18.14 20.89
CA VAL A 830 -29.34 -18.44 21.95
C VAL A 830 -29.80 -17.92 23.31
N TRP A 831 -30.63 -16.87 23.35
CA TRP A 831 -31.23 -16.33 24.57
C TRP A 831 -32.55 -16.98 24.96
N GLN A 832 -33.36 -17.43 24.00
CA GLN A 832 -34.65 -18.09 24.25
C GLN A 832 -34.48 -19.55 24.68
N LYS A 833 -33.47 -20.26 24.14
CA LYS A 833 -33.23 -21.69 24.41
C LYS A 833 -31.75 -21.93 24.78
N PRO A 834 -31.25 -21.34 25.88
CA PRO A 834 -29.83 -21.43 26.23
C PRO A 834 -29.36 -22.87 26.50
N GLU A 835 -30.24 -23.72 27.01
CA GLU A 835 -29.94 -25.14 27.26
C GLU A 835 -29.74 -25.95 25.96
N ALA A 836 -30.52 -25.63 24.92
CA ALA A 836 -30.40 -26.29 23.62
C ALA A 836 -29.09 -25.92 22.91
N TYR A 837 -28.54 -24.74 23.22
CA TYR A 837 -27.32 -24.20 22.62
C TYR A 837 -26.22 -23.99 23.65
N ALA A 838 -26.10 -24.89 24.62
CA ALA A 838 -25.16 -24.78 25.75
C ALA A 838 -23.70 -24.55 25.30
N ALA A 839 -23.26 -25.17 24.19
CA ALA A 839 -21.92 -24.96 23.64
C ALA A 839 -21.67 -23.49 23.23
N TRP A 840 -22.68 -22.80 22.68
CA TRP A 840 -22.58 -21.38 22.33
C TRP A 840 -22.49 -20.51 23.58
N VAL A 841 -23.32 -20.80 24.58
CA VAL A 841 -23.35 -20.07 25.87
C VAL A 841 -22.04 -20.25 26.63
N GLU A 842 -21.52 -21.48 26.70
CA GLU A 842 -20.28 -21.80 27.42
C GLU A 842 -19.06 -21.16 26.75
N SER A 843 -19.01 -21.14 25.42
CA SER A 843 -17.99 -20.40 24.67
C SER A 843 -18.05 -18.90 24.98
N TYR A 844 -19.24 -18.29 25.01
CA TYR A 844 -19.39 -16.87 25.29
C TYR A 844 -19.05 -16.50 26.75
N GLN A 845 -19.40 -17.33 27.73
CA GLN A 845 -19.11 -17.09 29.15
C GLN A 845 -17.60 -17.03 29.46
N LYS A 846 -16.76 -17.60 28.60
CA LYS A 846 -15.29 -17.54 28.71
C LYS A 846 -14.70 -16.23 28.16
N LEU A 847 -15.50 -15.42 27.45
CA LEU A 847 -15.06 -14.19 26.81
C LEU A 847 -15.23 -12.99 27.76
N PRO A 848 -14.34 -11.99 27.67
CA PRO A 848 -14.54 -10.73 28.38
C PRO A 848 -15.78 -9.99 27.83
N ALA A 849 -16.44 -9.24 28.71
CA ALA A 849 -17.53 -8.36 28.30
C ALA A 849 -16.99 -7.22 27.43
N PRO A 850 -17.72 -6.79 26.39
CA PRO A 850 -17.28 -5.70 25.52
C PRO A 850 -17.37 -4.35 26.24
N HIS A 851 -16.41 -3.46 26.00
CA HIS A 851 -16.48 -2.07 26.47
C HIS A 851 -17.38 -1.24 25.55
N ILE A 852 -18.60 -0.94 26.00
CA ILE A 852 -19.62 -0.18 25.23
C ILE A 852 -19.87 1.22 25.81
N LYS A 853 -19.64 1.40 27.12
CA LYS A 853 -19.71 2.70 27.81
C LYS A 853 -18.42 3.02 28.56
N SER A 854 -18.06 4.30 28.55
CA SER A 854 -17.17 4.95 29.52
C SER A 854 -18.01 5.82 30.43
#